data_AF-A0AA88HRA5-F1
#
_entry.id   AF-A0AA88HRA5-F1
#
_cell.length_a   1.000
_cell.length_b   1.000
_cell.length_c   1.000
_cell.angle_alpha   90.00
_cell.angle_beta   90.00
_cell.angle_gamma   90.00
#
_symmetry.space_group_name_H-M   'P 1'
#
loop_
_entity.id
_entity.type
_entity.pdbx_description
1 polymer ?
#
loop_
_entity_poly.entity_id
_entity_poly.type
_entity_poly.pdbx_seq_one_letter_code
_entity_poly.pdbx_strand_id
1 'polypeptide(L)'
;MEGTNRENISQQASSSEDALGLLTRGEARERADAATPHVLIYRVKQCSLCEARLSSYKLLVEHMVQRHRVVSVTWRCPRCPKTFAIVAGVAGHLPHCRGSSPREASEPGVYCRQKRMRSESGEMNEGMNGKRVRNECTGVIGAPGPSGPTIQASEMNANVGQLMCVVDGCGRSFTSATGLGQHMRHQHPVVHNERFAGVKRARWKDDELRRVAHFEIECGDLVNVNQYIASKMPGRTGEAVKKVRKRHDYLEILEDVRRRATDGRANLVSPPNKRYRATIEPLNANELMEQIEDGDEALFRSHPEISVPEFEGATLEAKSFRTTALLAVEGKISVDTLFREFSDRYLKGAREESMTGGRGRGGGRSGNRQEPAETKAKRRVRKERPAEKRFRLAQAMFNRSEKDCLDAILSVNGFEREEVSLTSTEKDALLSEYKGVFESDPLEDREGFVPSVTKLGTELTCPISPEEVSRTLNSFDENSAPGPDLIKYSTLKGVDNHVLAVLFNTFLGCSKIASCLKPCRTTLVPKSLGPGLPGKKFRPITIASAILRLYTKIIVNRLNACEVLSGAQRGFVRRPGCFENIYSVRALIKAAREEKRSIAILAIDLAKAFDSVQHTSVQRALNRFGASDHLCRVVDDLYTDVDTRLSVGRTQLGHIIMRNGVKQGDPLSPFLFNLVIDEFLTTVNSDPTVTQGIGFQYGGVKVAAIGYADDLLLIAETRHGAQLLMDGLTTFCRNRHLRINPSKCQSLCLEWQGKAKSHKVLGSIVSVLRDIEQETSVGEGSVRVPAVSVTGSLSYLGTQIRPDGNCEVKESEFASSLAKLRRAPLKGTQKIRLAKLLVQRQFYHVSVADLNMKRIERYDRALRSFTKKVLHLPKSTATSFLYTKTRDGGLGLPCIFEKVMKFLRGQLRKLQTSTDLWIIALAQTQLVQKLQRRIEKFKDRNWQQEFSRTWQGHGADSFKANPVANFWLPGQTKFFKGRVYNQAVQLRTQLFPTRRTQYNTDPATNMCRHGCPSQETIQHVLQSCPFVQGARIKRHDKVVDALTEYVKKTDFKFLKETYLTKGTQRLKPDLIIVKEGVAYVVDVTVAYDHPEVFKRAAEEKVRKYSVLTPSDIPGLGEIKAVEVIPIVLGARGGWRRANSKLDKVLKLPRSFAKINIIRTIKESIIMLRLHSSLQRRSSRNGNTNNTQSRINSMNGMNVNGINGMNVGPASNAAGVNGGA
;
A
#
# COMPACT_ATOMS: atom_id res chain seq x y z
N MET A 1 69.88 43.00 6.10
CA MET A 1 70.05 44.46 5.96
C MET A 1 69.41 44.89 4.66
N GLU A 2 69.12 46.18 4.52
CA GLU A 2 68.81 46.84 3.25
C GLU A 2 69.86 46.48 2.17
N GLY A 3 69.62 46.63 0.86
CA GLY A 3 68.47 47.18 0.15
C GLY A 3 68.92 47.75 -1.20
N THR A 4 68.08 47.53 -2.23
CA THR A 4 67.84 48.41 -3.40
C THR A 4 68.99 49.12 -4.14
N ASN A 5 69.02 48.87 -5.46
CA ASN A 5 69.55 49.66 -6.61
C ASN A 5 70.66 48.91 -7.37
N ARG A 6 70.79 48.93 -8.71
CA ARG A 6 70.05 49.47 -9.88
C ARG A 6 70.84 49.00 -11.12
N GLU A 7 70.14 48.71 -12.24
CA GLU A 7 70.44 49.13 -13.64
C GLU A 7 71.89 48.94 -14.23
N ASN A 8 72.14 48.53 -15.49
CA ASN A 8 71.33 48.19 -16.66
C ASN A 8 72.21 47.52 -17.77
N ILE A 9 71.61 47.11 -18.91
CA ILE A 9 72.18 46.80 -20.26
C ILE A 9 72.02 45.34 -20.78
N SER A 10 70.84 45.11 -21.37
CA SER A 10 70.49 44.35 -22.60
C SER A 10 71.22 43.05 -23.02
N GLN A 11 70.49 41.93 -23.03
CA GLN A 11 70.03 41.24 -24.25
C GLN A 11 68.91 40.21 -23.94
N GLN A 12 67.91 40.10 -24.83
CA GLN A 12 66.72 39.22 -24.79
C GLN A 12 65.80 39.32 -23.55
N ALA A 13 64.60 39.88 -23.76
CA ALA A 13 63.63 40.21 -22.71
C ALA A 13 62.87 38.96 -22.18
N SER A 14 62.68 38.76 -20.87
CA SER A 14 63.20 39.51 -19.72
C SER A 14 63.24 38.65 -18.44
N SER A 15 64.47 38.28 -18.02
CA SER A 15 64.96 37.90 -16.67
C SER A 15 64.14 36.97 -15.74
N SER A 16 64.78 35.85 -15.39
CA SER A 16 64.61 35.06 -14.15
C SER A 16 65.59 35.49 -13.04
N GLU A 17 65.40 35.00 -11.80
CA GLU A 17 66.33 35.03 -10.64
C GLU A 17 66.52 36.42 -9.95
N ASP A 18 66.77 36.58 -8.63
CA ASP A 18 66.95 35.63 -7.51
C ASP A 18 66.72 36.26 -6.10
N ALA A 19 66.90 35.46 -5.01
CA ALA A 19 67.46 35.83 -3.67
C ALA A 19 66.68 35.48 -2.35
N LEU A 20 67.46 35.11 -1.32
CA LEU A 20 67.09 34.86 0.10
C LEU A 20 67.03 36.16 0.95
N GLY A 21 66.31 36.17 2.10
CA GLY A 21 66.54 37.24 3.11
C GLY A 21 65.58 37.34 4.34
N LEU A 22 65.92 36.63 5.42
CA LEU A 22 65.37 36.62 6.80
C LEU A 22 65.03 37.95 7.54
N LEU A 23 64.00 37.85 8.44
CA LEU A 23 63.73 38.61 9.70
C LEU A 23 63.30 40.11 9.58
N THR A 24 62.34 40.68 10.34
CA THR A 24 62.03 40.59 11.80
C THR A 24 60.53 40.84 12.17
N ARG A 25 60.21 40.96 13.48
CA ARG A 25 58.88 41.17 14.10
C ARG A 25 58.30 42.59 13.92
N GLY A 26 56.97 42.75 13.95
CA GLY A 26 56.29 44.05 14.08
C GLY A 26 54.76 43.95 14.16
N GLU A 27 54.11 44.82 14.93
CA GLU A 27 52.75 44.71 15.49
C GLU A 27 51.59 45.19 14.58
N ALA A 28 50.36 44.84 15.02
CA ALA A 28 49.11 45.63 14.96
C ALA A 28 48.33 45.95 13.64
N ARG A 29 47.04 45.55 13.69
CA ARG A 29 45.79 46.22 13.22
C ARG A 29 45.49 46.55 11.74
N GLU A 30 44.27 46.12 11.37
CA GLU A 30 43.28 46.72 10.45
C GLU A 30 43.53 46.85 8.92
N ARG A 31 42.57 46.30 8.15
CA ARG A 31 42.16 46.67 6.75
C ARG A 31 43.21 46.39 5.64
N ALA A 32 42.85 45.99 4.41
CA ALA A 32 41.59 45.49 3.83
C ALA A 32 41.88 44.67 2.54
N ASP A 33 40.82 44.06 2.00
CA ASP A 33 40.55 43.80 0.57
C ASP A 33 41.33 42.80 -0.33
N ALA A 34 40.51 42.21 -1.22
CA ALA A 34 40.77 41.75 -2.59
C ALA A 34 41.88 40.72 -2.90
N ALA A 35 41.48 39.44 -3.00
CA ALA A 35 42.08 38.49 -3.94
C ALA A 35 41.00 37.55 -4.54
N THR A 36 40.70 37.70 -5.82
CA THR A 36 39.75 36.85 -6.57
C THR A 36 40.40 35.57 -7.09
N PRO A 37 39.79 34.38 -6.91
CA PRO A 37 40.33 33.13 -7.44
C PRO A 37 39.91 32.87 -8.91
N HIS A 38 40.87 32.55 -9.77
CA HIS A 38 40.60 32.13 -11.16
C HIS A 38 40.05 30.70 -11.24
N VAL A 39 39.07 30.46 -12.14
CA VAL A 39 38.45 29.16 -12.38
C VAL A 39 39.01 28.53 -13.67
N LEU A 40 39.71 27.41 -13.55
CA LEU A 40 40.17 26.60 -14.69
C LEU A 40 39.10 25.59 -15.13
N ILE A 41 38.71 25.62 -16.41
CA ILE A 41 37.73 24.71 -17.02
C ILE A 41 38.43 23.82 -18.04
N TYR A 42 38.36 22.49 -17.84
CA TYR A 42 38.86 21.52 -18.82
C TYR A 42 37.86 21.27 -19.96
N ARG A 43 38.34 21.26 -21.21
CA ARG A 43 37.55 20.91 -22.41
C ARG A 43 37.12 19.43 -22.37
N VAL A 44 35.82 19.17 -22.58
CA VAL A 44 35.27 17.84 -22.83
C VAL A 44 34.87 17.72 -24.31
N LYS A 45 35.10 16.56 -24.94
CA LYS A 45 34.87 16.36 -26.38
C LYS A 45 33.42 16.64 -26.80
N GLN A 46 33.27 17.22 -28.00
CA GLN A 46 32.10 17.97 -28.48
C GLN A 46 30.80 17.17 -28.61
N CYS A 47 29.70 17.87 -28.37
CA CYS A 47 28.35 17.55 -28.83
C CYS A 47 27.61 18.88 -29.07
N SER A 48 27.24 19.17 -30.31
CA SER A 48 26.70 20.46 -30.76
C SER A 48 25.40 20.87 -30.04
N LEU A 49 24.59 19.90 -29.59
CA LEU A 49 23.36 20.13 -28.84
C LEU A 49 23.55 20.72 -27.41
N CYS A 50 24.79 20.91 -26.95
CA CYS A 50 25.08 21.31 -25.56
C CYS A 50 25.62 22.74 -25.38
N GLU A 51 26.12 23.41 -26.43
CA GLU A 51 26.87 24.67 -26.28
C GLU A 51 26.02 25.82 -25.71
N ALA A 52 24.79 25.99 -26.20
CA ALA A 52 23.88 27.05 -25.75
C ALA A 52 23.44 26.95 -24.27
N ARG A 53 23.63 25.80 -23.60
CA ARG A 53 23.34 25.63 -22.17
C ARG A 53 24.59 25.74 -21.28
N LEU A 54 25.78 25.54 -21.83
CA LEU A 54 27.04 25.60 -21.08
C LEU A 54 27.41 27.03 -20.67
N SER A 55 27.09 28.01 -21.51
CA SER A 55 27.28 29.46 -21.23
C SER A 55 26.47 29.93 -20.02
N SER A 56 25.16 29.61 -19.95
CA SER A 56 24.30 29.98 -18.81
C SER A 56 24.73 29.31 -17.49
N TYR A 57 25.23 28.07 -17.57
CA TYR A 57 25.73 27.36 -16.39
C TYR A 57 27.08 27.88 -15.88
N LYS A 58 27.91 28.47 -16.75
CA LYS A 58 29.20 29.06 -16.36
C LYS A 58 29.00 30.21 -15.36
N LEU A 59 28.12 31.16 -15.69
CA LEU A 59 27.68 32.25 -14.81
C LEU A 59 27.14 31.74 -13.46
N LEU A 60 26.32 30.69 -13.48
CA LEU A 60 25.74 30.12 -12.25
C LEU A 60 26.81 29.51 -11.33
N VAL A 61 27.81 28.82 -11.91
CA VAL A 61 28.91 28.19 -11.16
C VAL A 61 29.88 29.24 -10.62
N GLU A 62 30.22 30.27 -11.40
CA GLU A 62 31.05 31.40 -10.95
C GLU A 62 30.40 32.11 -9.74
N HIS A 63 29.08 32.36 -9.80
CA HIS A 63 28.33 32.97 -8.71
C HIS A 63 28.21 32.08 -7.46
N MET A 64 28.17 30.75 -7.62
CA MET A 64 28.20 29.80 -6.49
C MET A 64 29.58 29.66 -5.84
N VAL A 65 30.66 29.70 -6.63
CA VAL A 65 32.05 29.63 -6.12
C VAL A 65 32.38 30.88 -5.30
N GLN A 66 32.02 32.08 -5.79
CA GLN A 66 32.27 33.35 -5.10
C GLN A 66 31.53 33.46 -3.74
N ARG A 67 30.32 32.90 -3.60
CA ARG A 67 29.52 33.03 -2.36
C ARG A 67 29.69 31.90 -1.33
N HIS A 68 30.05 30.68 -1.73
CA HIS A 68 29.83 29.50 -0.88
C HIS A 68 31.01 28.55 -0.66
N ARG A 69 32.23 28.86 -1.15
CA ARG A 69 33.45 28.02 -0.97
C ARG A 69 33.21 26.52 -1.27
N VAL A 70 32.49 26.22 -2.35
CA VAL A 70 32.13 24.84 -2.73
C VAL A 70 33.31 24.16 -3.44
N VAL A 71 33.80 23.05 -2.88
CA VAL A 71 35.05 22.40 -3.30
C VAL A 71 34.92 21.50 -4.54
N SER A 72 33.70 21.09 -4.93
CA SER A 72 33.45 20.43 -6.22
C SER A 72 31.96 20.45 -6.62
N VAL A 73 31.69 20.47 -7.92
CA VAL A 73 30.36 20.24 -8.50
C VAL A 73 30.49 19.20 -9.62
N THR A 74 29.59 18.21 -9.66
CA THR A 74 29.50 17.23 -10.75
C THR A 74 28.12 17.27 -11.38
N TRP A 75 28.07 17.43 -12.69
CA TRP A 75 26.84 17.46 -13.48
C TRP A 75 26.85 16.35 -14.54
N ARG A 76 25.66 15.84 -14.89
CA ARG A 76 25.48 14.77 -15.88
C ARG A 76 24.30 15.10 -16.78
N CYS A 77 24.52 15.13 -18.09
CA CYS A 77 23.46 15.43 -19.06
C CYS A 77 22.40 14.31 -19.08
N PRO A 78 21.10 14.60 -18.93
CA PRO A 78 20.05 13.58 -18.94
C PRO A 78 19.79 12.97 -20.34
N ARG A 79 20.29 13.58 -21.43
CA ARG A 79 20.16 13.07 -22.82
C ARG A 79 21.43 12.39 -23.36
N CYS A 80 22.57 12.43 -22.67
CA CYS A 80 23.81 11.80 -23.13
C CYS A 80 24.48 10.96 -22.03
N PRO A 81 24.74 9.65 -22.23
CA PRO A 81 25.32 8.78 -21.19
C PRO A 81 26.83 8.99 -20.93
N LYS A 82 27.55 9.74 -21.79
CA LYS A 82 29.03 9.76 -21.84
C LYS A 82 29.73 11.04 -21.37
N THR A 83 29.03 12.13 -21.05
CA THR A 83 29.67 13.41 -20.66
C THR A 83 29.78 13.55 -19.14
N PHE A 84 30.99 13.77 -18.63
CA PHE A 84 31.29 14.13 -17.24
C PHE A 84 32.26 15.32 -17.22
N ALA A 85 32.07 16.26 -16.30
CA ALA A 85 33.02 17.32 -15.98
C ALA A 85 33.31 17.31 -14.47
N ILE A 86 34.58 17.46 -14.11
CA ILE A 86 35.07 17.58 -12.73
C ILE A 86 36.08 18.73 -12.73
N VAL A 87 35.97 19.64 -11.76
CA VAL A 87 36.94 20.72 -11.50
C VAL A 87 37.31 20.62 -10.01
N ALA A 88 38.61 20.63 -9.67
CA ALA A 88 39.10 20.44 -8.30
C ALA A 88 40.53 20.96 -8.07
N GLY A 89 40.81 21.45 -6.86
CA GLY A 89 42.15 21.80 -6.31
C GLY A 89 42.10 22.97 -5.30
N VAL A 90 42.94 23.11 -4.25
CA VAL A 90 44.00 22.26 -3.64
C VAL A 90 44.00 22.47 -2.08
N ALA A 91 44.88 21.77 -1.35
CA ALA A 91 44.81 21.39 0.07
C ALA A 91 45.51 22.29 1.13
N GLY A 92 45.40 21.92 2.41
CA GLY A 92 46.20 22.42 3.55
C GLY A 92 46.35 21.42 4.71
N HIS A 93 47.60 20.99 4.95
CA HIS A 93 48.21 20.27 6.09
C HIS A 93 47.53 19.10 6.86
N LEU A 94 48.23 17.96 6.83
CA LEU A 94 48.31 16.93 7.87
C LEU A 94 49.61 17.12 8.68
N PRO A 95 49.63 16.81 9.99
CA PRO A 95 50.85 16.42 10.69
C PRO A 95 50.88 14.90 10.95
N HIS A 96 52.02 14.27 10.67
CA HIS A 96 52.35 12.94 11.20
C HIS A 96 52.91 13.06 12.63
N CYS A 97 52.62 12.08 13.47
CA CYS A 97 53.54 11.67 14.55
C CYS A 97 53.42 10.16 14.81
N ARG A 98 54.55 9.53 15.19
CA ARG A 98 54.71 8.08 15.43
C ARG A 98 54.48 7.77 16.92
N GLY A 99 54.22 6.50 17.28
CA GLY A 99 54.33 6.07 18.68
C GLY A 99 53.67 4.73 19.06
N SER A 100 54.51 3.74 19.37
CA SER A 100 54.35 2.67 20.40
C SER A 100 53.06 1.83 20.52
N SER A 101 53.23 0.53 20.26
CA SER A 101 52.64 -0.61 21.00
C SER A 101 53.62 -1.08 22.11
N PRO A 102 53.41 -2.20 22.87
CA PRO A 102 52.19 -2.93 23.30
C PRO A 102 52.19 -3.19 24.86
N ARG A 103 51.46 -4.23 25.32
CA ARG A 103 51.54 -4.94 26.64
C ARG A 103 50.79 -4.30 27.82
N GLU A 104 50.30 -5.03 28.84
CA GLU A 104 50.00 -6.46 29.06
C GLU A 104 48.87 -6.50 30.15
N ALA A 105 47.78 -7.26 29.97
CA ALA A 105 47.55 -8.61 30.49
C ALA A 105 47.54 -8.75 32.05
N SER A 106 46.38 -9.06 32.64
CA SER A 106 46.22 -9.89 33.86
C SER A 106 44.75 -10.22 34.18
N GLU A 107 44.39 -11.51 34.10
CA GLU A 107 43.45 -12.17 35.04
C GLU A 107 44.16 -12.30 36.41
N PRO A 108 43.51 -12.56 37.59
CA PRO A 108 42.33 -13.41 37.89
C PRO A 108 41.23 -12.64 38.68
N GLY A 109 40.15 -13.19 39.24
CA GLY A 109 39.65 -14.56 39.45
C GLY A 109 39.32 -14.83 40.94
N VAL A 110 38.41 -15.79 41.20
CA VAL A 110 38.25 -16.53 42.49
C VAL A 110 37.53 -15.84 43.69
N TYR A 111 36.34 -16.39 44.03
CA TYR A 111 35.70 -16.49 45.37
C TYR A 111 35.15 -15.22 46.07
N CYS A 112 34.26 -15.29 47.10
CA CYS A 112 33.20 -16.24 47.51
C CYS A 112 32.39 -15.64 48.70
N ARG A 113 31.30 -16.31 49.13
CA ARG A 113 30.64 -16.23 50.46
C ARG A 113 30.09 -14.87 50.95
N GLN A 114 28.76 -14.78 51.08
CA GLN A 114 28.01 -14.90 52.36
C GLN A 114 26.50 -14.76 52.05
N LYS A 115 25.67 -15.77 52.31
CA LYS A 115 24.93 -15.99 53.58
C LYS A 115 24.24 -14.74 54.15
N ARG A 116 22.90 -14.69 54.01
CA ARG A 116 21.98 -14.40 55.12
C ARG A 116 20.73 -15.27 55.00
N MET A 117 20.33 -15.84 56.13
CA MET A 117 19.11 -16.63 56.33
C MET A 117 18.00 -15.75 56.93
N ARG A 118 16.83 -16.39 57.16
CA ARG A 118 15.72 -16.00 58.06
C ARG A 118 14.83 -14.86 57.58
N SER A 119 13.54 -14.81 57.92
CA SER A 119 12.46 -15.78 58.22
C SER A 119 11.26 -14.93 58.68
N GLU A 120 10.06 -15.53 58.71
CA GLU A 120 8.85 -15.06 59.46
C GLU A 120 8.10 -13.82 58.90
N SER A 121 6.77 -13.66 59.06
CA SER A 121 5.70 -14.53 59.63
C SER A 121 4.29 -14.00 59.23
N GLY A 122 3.21 -14.74 59.58
CA GLY A 122 1.79 -14.31 59.54
C GLY A 122 1.05 -14.58 58.21
N GLU A 123 0.14 -15.55 58.02
CA GLU A 123 -0.95 -16.21 58.79
C GLU A 123 -2.37 -15.62 58.58
N MET A 124 -3.37 -16.52 58.76
CA MET A 124 -4.83 -16.35 58.72
C MET A 124 -5.51 -16.20 57.33
N ASN A 125 -6.61 -16.90 57.00
CA ASN A 125 -7.25 -18.07 57.63
C ASN A 125 -8.08 -18.89 56.60
N GLU A 126 -8.29 -20.19 56.89
CA GLU A 126 -9.45 -21.09 56.63
C GLU A 126 -10.26 -20.97 55.30
N GLY A 127 -10.56 -22.02 54.52
CA GLY A 127 -11.34 -23.24 54.84
C GLY A 127 -12.67 -23.20 54.04
N MET A 128 -13.32 -24.26 53.53
CA MET A 128 -13.10 -25.72 53.50
C MET A 128 -13.91 -26.35 52.33
N ASN A 129 -13.55 -27.57 51.90
CA ASN A 129 -14.35 -28.65 51.27
C ASN A 129 -15.72 -28.42 50.54
N GLY A 130 -15.98 -29.19 49.45
CA GLY A 130 -17.38 -29.45 49.03
C GLY A 130 -17.60 -30.21 47.71
N LYS A 131 -18.00 -31.48 47.77
CA LYS A 131 -18.27 -32.40 46.64
C LYS A 131 -19.68 -32.25 46.00
N ARG A 132 -19.75 -32.58 44.69
CA ARG A 132 -20.84 -33.31 43.96
C ARG A 132 -22.22 -32.63 43.70
N VAL A 133 -22.89 -33.27 42.72
CA VAL A 133 -24.34 -33.52 42.53
C VAL A 133 -25.00 -32.81 41.31
N ARG A 134 -25.76 -33.62 40.55
CA ARG A 134 -26.73 -33.22 39.51
C ARG A 134 -28.13 -33.18 40.15
N ASN A 135 -29.05 -32.41 39.56
CA ASN A 135 -30.49 -32.71 39.35
C ASN A 135 -31.19 -31.38 39.00
N GLU A 136 -32.41 -31.28 38.48
CA GLU A 136 -33.34 -32.04 37.61
C GLU A 136 -34.50 -31.05 37.32
N CYS A 137 -35.58 -31.46 36.65
CA CYS A 137 -36.75 -30.61 36.33
C CYS A 137 -37.99 -30.98 37.18
N THR A 138 -39.15 -30.36 36.84
CA THR A 138 -40.53 -30.56 37.39
C THR A 138 -40.89 -29.69 38.62
N GLY A 139 -42.14 -29.27 38.85
CA GLY A 139 -43.45 -29.55 38.19
C GLY A 139 -44.44 -28.34 38.25
N VAL A 140 -45.66 -28.37 37.64
CA VAL A 140 -46.94 -29.04 38.06
C VAL A 140 -47.90 -28.03 38.78
N ILE A 141 -49.22 -27.86 38.55
CA ILE A 141 -50.26 -28.31 37.57
C ILE A 141 -51.47 -27.30 37.63
N GLY A 142 -52.41 -27.28 36.66
CA GLY A 142 -53.75 -26.64 36.85
C GLY A 142 -54.74 -26.67 35.66
N ALA A 143 -55.92 -27.27 35.85
CA ALA A 143 -57.12 -27.33 34.96
C ALA A 143 -58.39 -27.40 35.87
N PRO A 144 -59.67 -27.68 35.46
CA PRO A 144 -60.31 -27.84 34.14
C PRO A 144 -61.73 -27.15 34.01
N GLY A 145 -62.51 -27.39 32.94
CA GLY A 145 -64.00 -27.37 33.00
C GLY A 145 -64.79 -26.52 31.98
N PRO A 146 -66.07 -26.83 31.67
CA PRO A 146 -66.52 -26.98 30.27
C PRO A 146 -67.85 -26.29 29.83
N SER A 147 -68.21 -26.46 28.53
CA SER A 147 -69.51 -26.19 27.82
C SER A 147 -70.05 -24.74 27.79
N GLY A 148 -70.55 -24.12 26.70
CA GLY A 148 -70.88 -24.51 25.30
C GLY A 148 -72.40 -24.38 25.00
N PRO A 149 -72.91 -24.02 23.80
CA PRO A 149 -72.31 -23.41 22.59
C PRO A 149 -72.94 -22.02 22.21
N THR A 150 -72.45 -21.35 21.15
CA THR A 150 -73.22 -20.60 20.11
C THR A 150 -72.25 -19.79 19.21
N ILE A 151 -72.63 -19.57 17.94
CA ILE A 151 -71.82 -18.95 16.87
C ILE A 151 -72.30 -17.53 16.58
N GLN A 152 -71.39 -16.53 16.63
CA GLN A 152 -71.26 -15.49 15.60
C GLN A 152 -69.91 -14.76 15.72
N ALA A 153 -69.51 -14.03 14.67
CA ALA A 153 -68.10 -13.81 14.36
C ALA A 153 -67.60 -12.38 14.65
N SER A 154 -66.51 -12.29 15.42
CA SER A 154 -65.64 -11.11 15.54
C SER A 154 -64.23 -11.54 15.98
N GLU A 155 -63.21 -10.84 15.47
CA GLU A 155 -61.81 -10.76 15.95
C GLU A 155 -61.16 -11.97 16.67
N MET A 156 -60.13 -12.60 16.06
CA MET A 156 -59.21 -13.46 16.81
C MET A 156 -57.73 -13.37 16.39
N ASN A 157 -56.89 -13.30 17.42
CA ASN A 157 -55.47 -13.64 17.40
C ASN A 157 -55.23 -15.08 16.92
N ALA A 158 -54.12 -15.34 16.23
CA ALA A 158 -53.73 -16.71 15.87
C ALA A 158 -52.23 -16.98 16.10
N ASN A 159 -51.93 -17.70 17.18
CA ASN A 159 -50.65 -18.37 17.38
C ASN A 159 -50.73 -19.81 16.83
N VAL A 160 -49.63 -20.32 16.27
CA VAL A 160 -49.46 -21.71 15.76
C VAL A 160 -50.31 -22.11 14.54
N GLY A 161 -49.76 -21.92 13.32
CA GLY A 161 -50.29 -22.51 12.09
C GLY A 161 -49.55 -23.78 11.66
N GLN A 162 -50.05 -24.96 12.03
CA GLN A 162 -49.65 -26.23 11.41
C GLN A 162 -50.71 -26.70 10.40
N LEU A 163 -50.28 -26.93 9.15
CA LEU A 163 -51.10 -27.40 8.04
C LEU A 163 -51.11 -28.93 8.00
N MET A 164 -52.28 -29.54 8.18
CA MET A 164 -52.45 -30.99 8.24
C MET A 164 -52.67 -31.63 6.86
N CYS A 165 -52.27 -32.89 6.72
CA CYS A 165 -52.63 -33.73 5.58
C CYS A 165 -54.11 -34.13 5.69
N VAL A 166 -54.91 -33.72 4.70
CA VAL A 166 -56.37 -33.96 4.61
C VAL A 166 -56.75 -35.28 3.93
N VAL A 167 -55.82 -36.24 3.84
CA VAL A 167 -56.13 -37.59 3.38
C VAL A 167 -56.32 -38.48 4.60
N ASP A 168 -57.48 -39.12 4.69
CA ASP A 168 -57.85 -39.96 5.83
C ASP A 168 -56.80 -41.04 6.13
N GLY A 169 -56.55 -41.24 7.41
CA GLY A 169 -55.50 -42.15 7.91
C GLY A 169 -54.06 -41.61 7.86
N CYS A 170 -53.77 -40.44 7.28
CA CYS A 170 -52.39 -39.93 7.23
C CYS A 170 -51.94 -39.16 8.48
N GLY A 171 -52.76 -38.23 8.98
CA GLY A 171 -52.54 -37.51 10.25
C GLY A 171 -51.27 -36.63 10.37
N ARG A 172 -50.49 -36.41 9.30
CA ARG A 172 -49.23 -35.64 9.38
C ARG A 172 -49.44 -34.13 9.25
N SER A 173 -48.80 -33.36 10.14
CA SER A 173 -48.83 -31.89 10.14
C SER A 173 -47.51 -31.25 9.66
N PHE A 174 -47.60 -30.05 9.07
CA PHE A 174 -46.49 -29.34 8.44
C PHE A 174 -46.53 -27.85 8.75
N THR A 175 -45.39 -27.24 9.05
CA THR A 175 -45.29 -25.79 9.34
C THR A 175 -45.28 -24.89 8.10
N SER A 176 -45.45 -25.45 6.89
CA SER A 176 -45.53 -24.67 5.64
C SER A 176 -46.27 -25.42 4.54
N ALA A 177 -46.98 -24.67 3.68
CA ALA A 177 -47.73 -25.22 2.54
C ALA A 177 -46.82 -25.96 1.54
N THR A 178 -45.56 -25.52 1.39
CA THR A 178 -44.56 -26.19 0.55
C THR A 178 -44.21 -27.59 1.07
N GLY A 179 -44.11 -27.74 2.40
CA GLY A 179 -43.88 -29.03 3.05
C GLY A 179 -45.06 -29.99 2.86
N LEU A 180 -46.28 -29.51 3.10
CA LEU A 180 -47.51 -30.26 2.83
C LEU A 180 -47.61 -30.68 1.36
N GLY A 181 -47.29 -29.79 0.41
CA GLY A 181 -47.31 -30.07 -1.02
C GLY A 181 -46.29 -31.13 -1.46
N GLN A 182 -45.09 -31.15 -0.89
CA GLN A 182 -44.11 -32.22 -1.15
C GLN A 182 -44.54 -33.56 -0.53
N HIS A 183 -45.12 -33.53 0.66
CA HIS A 183 -45.66 -34.73 1.30
C HIS A 183 -46.80 -35.36 0.48
N MET A 184 -47.78 -34.55 0.04
CA MET A 184 -48.87 -35.00 -0.83
C MET A 184 -48.34 -35.69 -2.10
N ARG A 185 -47.34 -35.12 -2.77
CA ARG A 185 -46.72 -35.73 -3.97
C ARG A 185 -46.08 -37.09 -3.75
N HIS A 186 -45.53 -37.34 -2.55
CA HIS A 186 -44.75 -38.54 -2.27
C HIS A 186 -45.49 -39.62 -1.48
N GLN A 187 -46.57 -39.28 -0.78
CA GLN A 187 -47.32 -40.22 0.07
C GLN A 187 -48.78 -40.39 -0.39
N HIS A 188 -49.35 -39.40 -1.09
CA HIS A 188 -50.69 -39.46 -1.66
C HIS A 188 -50.66 -39.08 -3.16
N PRO A 189 -49.82 -39.75 -3.98
CA PRO A 189 -49.62 -39.35 -5.37
C PRO A 189 -50.91 -39.39 -6.21
N VAL A 190 -51.82 -40.34 -5.93
CA VAL A 190 -53.13 -40.43 -6.60
C VAL A 190 -53.97 -39.17 -6.32
N VAL A 191 -54.28 -38.90 -5.05
CA VAL A 191 -55.07 -37.71 -4.64
C VAL A 191 -54.39 -36.41 -5.05
N HIS A 192 -53.06 -36.31 -4.98
CA HIS A 192 -52.33 -35.15 -5.49
C HIS A 192 -52.53 -34.98 -7.00
N ASN A 193 -52.44 -36.07 -7.78
CA ASN A 193 -52.55 -36.01 -9.23
C ASN A 193 -53.99 -35.73 -9.68
N GLU A 194 -54.99 -36.33 -9.04
CA GLU A 194 -56.42 -36.04 -9.26
C GLU A 194 -56.72 -34.55 -9.02
N ARG A 195 -56.19 -33.95 -7.94
CA ARG A 195 -56.34 -32.53 -7.63
C ARG A 195 -55.74 -31.58 -8.69
N PHE A 196 -54.92 -32.09 -9.61
CA PHE A 196 -54.38 -31.35 -10.76
C PHE A 196 -54.76 -31.96 -12.12
N ALA A 197 -55.57 -33.02 -12.16
CA ALA A 197 -56.02 -33.71 -13.37
C ALA A 197 -57.21 -32.95 -13.98
N GLY A 198 -56.89 -31.94 -14.79
CA GLY A 198 -57.93 -31.20 -15.54
C GLY A 198 -57.44 -29.87 -16.14
N VAL A 199 -56.39 -29.26 -15.57
CA VAL A 199 -55.91 -27.95 -16.05
C VAL A 199 -55.03 -28.11 -17.30
N LYS A 200 -55.67 -28.29 -18.47
CA LYS A 200 -55.03 -28.08 -19.77
C LYS A 200 -54.45 -26.66 -19.79
N ARG A 201 -53.14 -26.52 -19.93
CA ARG A 201 -52.49 -25.21 -20.06
C ARG A 201 -52.96 -24.56 -21.36
N ALA A 202 -53.87 -23.58 -21.27
CA ALA A 202 -54.30 -22.80 -22.41
C ALA A 202 -53.07 -22.20 -23.12
N ARG A 203 -52.84 -22.63 -24.37
CA ARG A 203 -51.78 -22.12 -25.24
C ARG A 203 -51.99 -20.60 -25.40
N TRP A 204 -50.92 -19.82 -25.47
CA TRP A 204 -51.04 -18.41 -25.80
C TRP A 204 -51.33 -18.30 -27.30
N LYS A 205 -52.36 -17.52 -27.66
CA LYS A 205 -52.65 -17.16 -29.06
C LYS A 205 -51.94 -15.84 -29.40
N ASP A 206 -51.63 -15.59 -30.66
CA ASP A 206 -50.89 -14.39 -31.07
C ASP A 206 -51.66 -13.10 -30.76
N ASP A 207 -52.99 -13.12 -30.79
CA ASP A 207 -53.84 -12.00 -30.36
C ASP A 207 -53.79 -11.74 -28.84
N GLU A 208 -53.49 -12.75 -28.03
CA GLU A 208 -53.18 -12.54 -26.61
C GLU A 208 -51.78 -11.94 -26.45
N LEU A 209 -50.79 -12.39 -27.23
CA LEU A 209 -49.42 -11.84 -27.21
C LEU A 209 -49.40 -10.36 -27.61
N ARG A 210 -50.12 -9.99 -28.68
CA ARG A 210 -50.30 -8.59 -29.10
C ARG A 210 -50.97 -7.75 -28.01
N ARG A 211 -51.98 -8.28 -27.30
CA ARG A 211 -52.59 -7.60 -26.13
C ARG A 211 -51.63 -7.45 -24.95
N VAL A 212 -50.80 -8.44 -24.62
CA VAL A 212 -49.72 -8.30 -23.62
C VAL A 212 -48.78 -7.16 -24.02
N ALA A 213 -48.40 -7.06 -25.30
CA ALA A 213 -47.53 -6.01 -25.81
C ALA A 213 -48.16 -4.61 -25.74
N HIS A 214 -49.44 -4.47 -26.10
CA HIS A 214 -50.17 -3.21 -25.92
C HIS A 214 -50.25 -2.78 -24.45
N PHE A 215 -50.63 -3.68 -23.54
CA PHE A 215 -50.66 -3.37 -22.09
C PHE A 215 -49.27 -3.08 -21.53
N GLU A 216 -48.20 -3.66 -22.08
CA GLU A 216 -46.82 -3.33 -21.69
C GLU A 216 -46.41 -1.91 -22.11
N ILE A 217 -46.88 -1.43 -23.26
CA ILE A 217 -46.66 -0.05 -23.72
C ILE A 217 -47.51 0.94 -22.91
N GLU A 218 -48.76 0.61 -22.60
CA GLU A 218 -49.66 1.40 -21.75
C GLU A 218 -49.12 1.56 -20.31
N CYS A 219 -48.41 0.55 -19.80
CA CYS A 219 -47.92 0.49 -18.41
C CYS A 219 -46.78 1.48 -18.09
N GLY A 220 -46.04 1.98 -19.09
CA GLY A 220 -44.94 2.93 -18.89
C GLY A 220 -43.89 2.46 -17.87
N ASP A 221 -43.41 3.39 -17.04
CA ASP A 221 -42.34 3.16 -16.04
C ASP A 221 -42.82 2.54 -14.71
N LEU A 222 -43.99 1.88 -14.66
CA LEU A 222 -44.52 1.29 -13.43
C LEU A 222 -43.62 0.16 -12.90
N VAL A 223 -43.27 0.23 -11.62
CA VAL A 223 -42.32 -0.67 -10.91
C VAL A 223 -42.74 -2.16 -10.96
N ASN A 224 -44.00 -2.48 -11.28
CA ASN A 224 -44.54 -3.84 -11.22
C ASN A 224 -45.35 -4.29 -12.46
N VAL A 225 -44.84 -3.98 -13.66
CA VAL A 225 -45.45 -4.31 -14.99
C VAL A 225 -46.11 -5.69 -15.09
N ASN A 226 -45.50 -6.75 -14.51
CA ASN A 226 -46.06 -8.11 -14.58
C ASN A 226 -47.37 -8.29 -13.79
N GLN A 227 -47.57 -7.54 -12.70
CA GLN A 227 -48.83 -7.54 -11.95
C GLN A 227 -49.89 -6.70 -12.65
N TYR A 228 -49.50 -5.55 -13.21
CA TYR A 228 -50.39 -4.70 -14.01
C TYR A 228 -50.99 -5.45 -15.20
N ILE A 229 -50.15 -6.06 -16.05
CA ILE A 229 -50.62 -6.84 -17.21
C ILE A 229 -51.50 -8.01 -16.77
N ALA A 230 -51.19 -8.68 -15.65
CA ALA A 230 -52.00 -9.77 -15.13
C ALA A 230 -53.39 -9.30 -14.64
N SER A 231 -53.50 -8.09 -14.07
CA SER A 231 -54.80 -7.51 -13.69
C SER A 231 -55.69 -7.18 -14.90
N LYS A 232 -55.08 -6.91 -16.07
CA LYS A 232 -55.78 -6.67 -17.35
C LYS A 232 -56.10 -7.95 -18.14
N MET A 233 -55.63 -9.12 -17.67
CA MET A 233 -55.74 -10.41 -18.37
C MET A 233 -56.41 -11.47 -17.48
N PRO A 234 -57.76 -11.47 -17.38
CA PRO A 234 -58.48 -12.46 -16.57
C PRO A 234 -58.12 -13.90 -16.99
N GLY A 235 -57.76 -14.73 -16.01
CA GLY A 235 -57.31 -16.11 -16.23
C GLY A 235 -55.81 -16.31 -16.47
N ARG A 236 -54.99 -15.24 -16.56
CA ARG A 236 -53.51 -15.35 -16.69
C ARG A 236 -52.80 -14.82 -15.44
N THR A 237 -51.98 -15.66 -14.80
CA THR A 237 -51.20 -15.24 -13.63
C THR A 237 -49.98 -14.39 -14.01
N GLY A 238 -49.54 -13.50 -13.12
CA GLY A 238 -48.35 -12.67 -13.34
C GLY A 238 -47.06 -13.46 -13.59
N GLU A 239 -46.98 -14.72 -13.12
CA GLU A 239 -45.85 -15.60 -13.44
C GLU A 239 -45.96 -16.24 -14.84
N ALA A 240 -47.18 -16.43 -15.36
CA ALA A 240 -47.39 -16.83 -16.76
C ALA A 240 -47.01 -15.67 -17.72
N VAL A 241 -47.46 -14.45 -17.43
CA VAL A 241 -47.06 -13.23 -18.16
C VAL A 241 -45.54 -13.06 -18.16
N LYS A 242 -44.89 -13.19 -16.99
CA LYS A 242 -43.43 -13.11 -16.84
C LYS A 242 -42.65 -14.20 -17.59
N LYS A 243 -43.28 -15.33 -17.94
CA LYS A 243 -42.69 -16.38 -18.77
C LYS A 243 -42.86 -16.08 -20.27
N VAL A 244 -43.96 -15.47 -20.67
CA VAL A 244 -44.19 -14.98 -22.05
C VAL A 244 -43.24 -13.84 -22.41
N ARG A 245 -43.11 -12.82 -21.54
CA ARG A 245 -42.23 -11.65 -21.72
C ARG A 245 -40.72 -11.96 -21.79
N LYS A 246 -40.34 -13.24 -21.84
CA LYS A 246 -38.97 -13.74 -21.98
C LYS A 246 -38.74 -14.59 -23.23
N ARG A 247 -39.79 -14.85 -24.00
CA ARG A 247 -39.69 -15.59 -25.26
C ARG A 247 -39.31 -14.64 -26.40
N HIS A 248 -38.71 -15.18 -27.45
CA HIS A 248 -38.27 -14.43 -28.62
C HIS A 248 -39.48 -13.96 -29.47
N ASP A 249 -40.44 -14.86 -29.69
CA ASP A 249 -41.72 -14.61 -30.38
C ASP A 249 -42.43 -13.33 -29.89
N TYR A 250 -42.49 -13.14 -28.57
CA TYR A 250 -43.10 -11.97 -27.94
C TYR A 250 -42.31 -10.66 -28.15
N LEU A 251 -40.98 -10.72 -28.19
CA LEU A 251 -40.14 -9.52 -28.34
C LEU A 251 -40.26 -8.92 -29.74
N GLU A 252 -40.32 -9.77 -30.78
CA GLU A 252 -40.60 -9.36 -32.16
C GLU A 252 -41.98 -8.69 -32.27
N ILE A 253 -43.01 -9.29 -31.65
CA ILE A 253 -44.37 -8.71 -31.60
C ILE A 253 -44.37 -7.36 -30.86
N LEU A 254 -43.62 -7.22 -29.77
CA LEU A 254 -43.52 -5.97 -29.02
C LEU A 254 -42.86 -4.85 -29.84
N GLU A 255 -41.88 -5.16 -30.69
CA GLU A 255 -41.25 -4.19 -31.60
C GLU A 255 -42.14 -3.81 -32.80
N ASP A 256 -42.95 -4.74 -33.33
CA ASP A 256 -43.99 -4.46 -34.33
C ASP A 256 -45.07 -3.52 -33.76
N VAL A 257 -45.58 -3.80 -32.56
CA VAL A 257 -46.58 -2.96 -31.90
C VAL A 257 -46.00 -1.58 -31.53
N ARG A 258 -44.74 -1.50 -31.08
CA ARG A 258 -44.08 -0.21 -30.80
C ARG A 258 -43.94 0.69 -32.03
N ARG A 259 -43.58 0.12 -33.18
CA ARG A 259 -43.49 0.87 -34.46
C ARG A 259 -44.84 1.45 -34.86
N ARG A 260 -45.90 0.63 -34.86
CA ARG A 260 -47.27 1.10 -35.18
C ARG A 260 -47.79 2.17 -34.21
N ALA A 261 -47.37 2.11 -32.94
CA ALA A 261 -47.76 3.11 -31.93
C ALA A 261 -47.06 4.46 -32.10
N THR A 262 -45.87 4.52 -32.74
CA THR A 262 -45.20 5.79 -33.06
C THR A 262 -45.77 6.48 -34.30
N ASP A 263 -46.23 5.72 -35.28
CA ASP A 263 -46.71 6.28 -36.56
C ASP A 263 -48.09 6.97 -36.43
N GLY A 264 -48.91 6.55 -35.46
CA GLY A 264 -50.28 7.05 -35.26
C GLY A 264 -50.45 8.31 -34.42
N ARG A 265 -49.39 9.06 -34.09
CA ARG A 265 -49.44 10.22 -33.17
C ARG A 265 -49.06 11.58 -33.76
N ALA A 266 -49.05 11.69 -35.09
CA ALA A 266 -48.88 12.96 -35.79
C ALA A 266 -50.24 13.61 -36.11
N ASN A 267 -50.81 14.36 -35.15
CA ASN A 267 -51.67 15.56 -35.37
C ASN A 267 -52.36 16.00 -34.06
N LEU A 268 -51.85 17.07 -33.42
CA LEU A 268 -52.57 18.18 -32.74
C LEU A 268 -51.60 18.96 -31.80
N VAL A 269 -51.19 20.14 -32.30
CA VAL A 269 -50.74 21.41 -31.66
C VAL A 269 -50.03 21.41 -30.27
N SER A 270 -48.90 22.14 -30.21
CA SER A 270 -47.91 22.30 -29.11
C SER A 270 -47.93 23.75 -28.55
N PRO A 271 -46.92 24.36 -27.84
CA PRO A 271 -45.60 23.90 -27.30
C PRO A 271 -45.34 24.46 -25.85
N PRO A 272 -44.09 24.61 -25.30
CA PRO A 272 -42.77 24.13 -25.72
C PRO A 272 -41.96 23.37 -24.65
N ASN A 273 -41.19 22.37 -25.08
CA ASN A 273 -39.92 22.03 -24.43
C ASN A 273 -38.94 21.45 -25.46
N LYS A 274 -38.26 22.35 -26.19
CA LYS A 274 -37.38 21.98 -27.31
C LYS A 274 -36.05 21.42 -26.79
N ARG A 275 -35.87 20.09 -26.84
CA ARG A 275 -34.54 19.50 -27.08
C ARG A 275 -34.41 19.20 -28.57
N TYR A 276 -33.66 20.02 -29.28
CA TYR A 276 -33.27 19.75 -30.67
C TYR A 276 -32.53 18.41 -30.74
N ARG A 277 -33.16 17.40 -31.33
CA ARG A 277 -32.45 16.33 -32.04
C ARG A 277 -32.51 16.71 -33.51
N ALA A 278 -31.53 17.48 -33.96
CA ALA A 278 -31.24 17.55 -35.38
C ALA A 278 -30.68 16.17 -35.78
N THR A 279 -31.39 15.47 -36.66
CA THR A 279 -30.85 14.32 -37.36
C THR A 279 -29.89 14.87 -38.41
N ILE A 280 -28.62 15.01 -38.05
CA ILE A 280 -27.55 15.24 -39.03
C ILE A 280 -27.11 13.85 -39.48
N GLU A 281 -27.19 13.60 -40.79
CA GLU A 281 -26.68 12.38 -41.40
C GLU A 281 -25.16 12.25 -41.13
N PRO A 282 -24.60 11.03 -41.09
CA PRO A 282 -23.17 10.86 -40.82
C PRO A 282 -22.35 11.42 -41.98
N LEU A 283 -21.91 12.68 -41.85
CA LEU A 283 -20.97 13.33 -42.77
C LEU A 283 -19.78 12.40 -43.02
N ASN A 284 -19.58 12.08 -44.29
CA ASN A 284 -18.55 11.16 -44.72
C ASN A 284 -17.18 11.78 -44.45
N ALA A 285 -16.32 11.10 -43.68
CA ALA A 285 -15.03 11.64 -43.28
C ALA A 285 -14.08 11.92 -44.47
N ASN A 286 -14.38 11.38 -45.65
CA ASN A 286 -13.64 11.64 -46.88
C ASN A 286 -14.07 12.95 -47.56
N GLU A 287 -15.36 13.34 -47.50
CA GLU A 287 -15.87 14.56 -48.16
C GLU A 287 -15.39 15.84 -47.45
N LEU A 288 -15.14 15.78 -46.14
CA LEU A 288 -14.58 16.90 -45.37
C LEU A 288 -13.07 17.12 -45.62
N MET A 289 -12.38 16.14 -46.22
CA MET A 289 -10.94 16.22 -46.52
C MET A 289 -10.67 16.89 -47.87
N GLU A 290 -11.63 16.88 -48.81
CA GLU A 290 -11.52 17.56 -50.11
C GLU A 290 -11.87 19.06 -50.07
N GLN A 291 -12.48 19.55 -48.97
CA GLN A 291 -12.83 20.97 -48.81
C GLN A 291 -11.78 21.79 -48.03
N ILE A 292 -10.61 21.23 -47.77
CA ILE A 292 -9.47 21.94 -47.17
C ILE A 292 -8.36 22.04 -48.23
N GLU A 293 -8.61 22.85 -49.26
CA GLU A 293 -7.55 23.30 -50.17
C GLU A 293 -6.68 24.38 -49.51
N ASP A 294 -5.44 24.51 -49.97
CA ASP A 294 -4.37 25.30 -49.35
C ASP A 294 -4.73 26.79 -49.15
N GLY A 295 -4.91 27.24 -47.91
CA GLY A 295 -5.15 28.67 -47.61
C GLY A 295 -5.09 29.10 -46.13
N ASP A 296 -5.64 28.30 -45.20
CA ASP A 296 -5.96 28.79 -43.84
C ASP A 296 -4.85 28.71 -42.77
N GLU A 297 -3.56 28.57 -43.15
CA GLU A 297 -2.46 28.76 -42.19
C GLU A 297 -2.33 30.22 -41.70
N ALA A 298 -2.90 31.19 -42.42
CA ALA A 298 -2.74 32.62 -42.12
C ALA A 298 -3.56 33.10 -40.90
N LEU A 299 -4.72 32.49 -40.60
CA LEU A 299 -5.62 32.96 -39.54
C LEU A 299 -5.10 32.69 -38.11
N PHE A 300 -4.19 31.72 -37.94
CA PHE A 300 -3.70 31.26 -36.63
C PHE A 300 -2.74 32.23 -35.91
N ARG A 301 -2.45 33.41 -36.47
CA ARG A 301 -1.47 34.36 -35.91
C ARG A 301 -2.05 35.42 -34.97
N SER A 302 -3.37 35.56 -34.89
CA SER A 302 -4.00 36.64 -34.10
C SER A 302 -4.17 36.32 -32.61
N HIS A 303 -4.31 35.05 -32.21
CA HIS A 303 -4.51 34.60 -30.82
C HIS A 303 -3.63 33.39 -30.46
N PRO A 304 -2.36 33.59 -30.04
CA PRO A 304 -1.42 32.49 -29.77
C PRO A 304 -1.73 31.64 -28.52
N GLU A 305 -2.73 32.00 -27.71
CA GLU A 305 -3.07 31.30 -26.46
C GLU A 305 -4.09 30.15 -26.61
N ILE A 306 -4.73 30.01 -27.78
CA ILE A 306 -5.83 29.06 -27.99
C ILE A 306 -5.56 28.22 -29.25
N SER A 307 -4.72 27.19 -29.13
CA SER A 307 -4.51 26.21 -30.19
C SER A 307 -4.59 24.77 -29.66
N VAL A 308 -5.26 23.90 -30.40
CA VAL A 308 -5.13 22.45 -30.26
C VAL A 308 -3.94 22.05 -31.15
N PRO A 309 -2.74 21.83 -30.59
CA PRO A 309 -1.56 21.60 -31.41
C PRO A 309 -1.67 20.27 -32.16
N GLU A 310 -0.97 20.17 -33.28
CA GLU A 310 -0.60 18.87 -33.82
C GLU A 310 0.62 18.33 -33.06
N PHE A 311 0.62 17.04 -32.74
CA PHE A 311 1.72 16.39 -32.03
C PHE A 311 2.55 15.52 -32.99
N GLU A 312 3.86 15.63 -32.92
CA GLU A 312 4.77 14.72 -33.62
C GLU A 312 4.47 13.26 -33.24
N GLY A 313 4.20 12.41 -34.24
CA GLY A 313 3.85 11.01 -34.01
C GLY A 313 2.39 10.74 -33.61
N ALA A 314 1.50 11.74 -33.72
CA ALA A 314 0.06 11.54 -33.53
C ALA A 314 -0.50 10.46 -34.48
N THR A 315 -1.34 9.57 -33.95
CA THR A 315 -2.05 8.55 -34.72
C THR A 315 -3.07 9.16 -35.68
N LEU A 316 -3.42 8.45 -36.76
CA LEU A 316 -4.44 8.87 -37.72
C LEU A 316 -5.79 9.14 -37.01
N GLU A 317 -6.14 8.36 -36.00
CA GLU A 317 -7.31 8.57 -35.14
C GLU A 317 -7.24 9.89 -34.36
N ALA A 318 -6.07 10.22 -33.78
CA ALA A 318 -5.87 11.49 -33.08
C ALA A 318 -5.90 12.69 -34.04
N LYS A 319 -5.41 12.54 -35.27
CA LYS A 319 -5.53 13.55 -36.33
C LYS A 319 -6.99 13.78 -36.73
N SER A 320 -7.76 12.72 -36.99
CA SER A 320 -9.20 12.81 -37.28
C SER A 320 -9.98 13.48 -36.14
N PHE A 321 -9.73 13.09 -34.88
CA PHE A 321 -10.39 13.69 -33.73
C PHE A 321 -9.95 15.15 -33.47
N ARG A 322 -8.74 15.54 -33.87
CA ARG A 322 -8.28 16.94 -33.82
C ARG A 322 -9.09 17.84 -34.75
N THR A 323 -9.47 17.39 -35.94
CA THR A 323 -10.34 18.18 -36.85
C THR A 323 -11.68 18.50 -36.18
N THR A 324 -12.35 17.51 -35.58
CA THR A 324 -13.57 17.74 -34.79
C THR A 324 -13.33 18.69 -33.62
N ALA A 325 -12.18 18.59 -32.93
CA ALA A 325 -11.83 19.44 -31.81
C ALA A 325 -11.61 20.92 -32.20
N LEU A 326 -11.03 21.20 -33.36
CA LEU A 326 -10.87 22.57 -33.86
C LEU A 326 -12.22 23.26 -34.10
N LEU A 327 -13.19 22.54 -34.70
CA LEU A 327 -14.56 23.04 -34.87
C LEU A 327 -15.24 23.37 -33.53
N ALA A 328 -14.86 22.73 -32.43
CA ALA A 328 -15.38 23.04 -31.09
C ALA A 328 -14.75 24.32 -30.51
N VAL A 329 -13.46 24.55 -30.76
CA VAL A 329 -12.75 25.78 -30.36
C VAL A 329 -13.23 26.99 -31.16
N GLU A 330 -13.53 26.82 -32.44
CA GLU A 330 -14.18 27.82 -33.30
C GLU A 330 -15.66 28.09 -32.95
N GLY A 331 -16.22 27.34 -32.00
CA GLY A 331 -17.63 27.49 -31.59
C GLY A 331 -18.66 26.91 -32.56
N LYS A 332 -18.23 26.31 -33.69
CA LYS A 332 -19.11 25.67 -34.69
C LYS A 332 -19.83 24.45 -34.12
N ILE A 333 -19.23 23.73 -33.16
CA ILE A 333 -19.87 22.65 -32.40
C ILE A 333 -19.72 22.84 -30.88
N SER A 334 -20.63 22.27 -30.09
CA SER A 334 -20.52 22.30 -28.62
C SER A 334 -19.55 21.25 -28.07
N VAL A 335 -18.87 21.58 -26.97
CA VAL A 335 -17.98 20.65 -26.23
C VAL A 335 -18.69 19.36 -25.81
N ASP A 336 -20.00 19.43 -25.49
CA ASP A 336 -20.82 18.24 -25.22
C ASP A 336 -21.00 17.32 -26.44
N THR A 337 -20.97 17.88 -27.64
CA THR A 337 -21.10 17.12 -28.89
C THR A 337 -19.78 16.45 -29.25
N LEU A 338 -18.66 17.17 -29.11
CA LEU A 338 -17.31 16.59 -29.20
C LEU A 338 -17.11 15.46 -28.18
N PHE A 339 -17.54 15.65 -26.92
CA PHE A 339 -17.41 14.59 -25.91
C PHE A 339 -18.34 13.40 -26.16
N ARG A 340 -19.52 13.62 -26.73
CA ARG A 340 -20.38 12.51 -27.21
C ARG A 340 -19.66 11.68 -28.26
N GLU A 341 -19.05 12.32 -29.27
CA GLU A 341 -18.23 11.63 -30.27
C GLU A 341 -17.05 10.87 -29.64
N PHE A 342 -16.29 11.50 -28.75
CA PHE A 342 -15.20 10.83 -28.02
C PHE A 342 -15.69 9.61 -27.24
N SER A 343 -16.80 9.75 -26.52
CA SER A 343 -17.41 8.64 -25.78
C SER A 343 -17.87 7.51 -26.71
N ASP A 344 -18.34 7.86 -27.91
CA ASP A 344 -18.88 6.91 -28.87
C ASP A 344 -17.79 6.18 -29.67
N ARG A 345 -16.67 6.84 -29.96
CA ARG A 345 -15.51 6.23 -30.64
C ARG A 345 -14.65 5.40 -29.68
N TYR A 346 -14.35 5.94 -28.48
CA TYR A 346 -13.29 5.39 -27.61
C TYR A 346 -13.78 4.71 -26.32
N LEU A 347 -15.06 4.85 -25.93
CA LEU A 347 -15.55 4.32 -24.64
C LEU A 347 -16.70 3.28 -24.73
N LYS A 348 -17.28 3.02 -25.91
CA LYS A 348 -18.46 2.14 -26.05
C LYS A 348 -18.30 0.76 -25.39
N GLY A 349 -17.21 0.05 -25.67
CA GLY A 349 -16.98 -1.30 -25.10
C GLY A 349 -16.91 -1.35 -23.55
N ALA A 350 -16.61 -0.24 -22.89
CA ALA A 350 -16.51 -0.20 -21.42
C ALA A 350 -17.88 -0.05 -20.71
N ARG A 351 -18.91 0.47 -21.38
CA ARG A 351 -20.26 0.62 -20.81
C ARG A 351 -21.02 -0.71 -20.78
N GLU A 352 -20.79 -1.59 -21.74
CA GLU A 352 -21.46 -2.89 -21.85
C GLU A 352 -20.89 -3.93 -20.87
N GLU A 353 -19.56 -3.98 -20.70
CA GLU A 353 -18.92 -4.82 -19.67
C GLU A 353 -19.30 -4.41 -18.23
N SER A 354 -19.58 -3.12 -18.00
CA SER A 354 -19.86 -2.61 -16.65
C SER A 354 -21.31 -2.83 -16.20
N MET A 355 -22.30 -2.81 -17.12
CA MET A 355 -23.67 -3.25 -16.79
C MET A 355 -23.78 -4.76 -16.53
N THR A 356 -22.99 -5.58 -17.24
CA THR A 356 -22.97 -7.04 -17.04
C THR A 356 -22.12 -7.48 -15.83
N GLY A 357 -21.17 -6.65 -15.41
CA GLY A 357 -20.24 -6.90 -14.29
C GLY A 357 -20.86 -7.03 -12.89
N GLY A 358 -22.17 -6.85 -12.73
CA GLY A 358 -22.89 -7.03 -11.46
C GLY A 358 -22.98 -8.48 -10.95
N ARG A 359 -22.71 -9.49 -11.81
CA ARG A 359 -22.64 -10.90 -11.41
C ARG A 359 -21.19 -11.34 -11.28
N GLY A 360 -20.77 -11.60 -10.03
CA GLY A 360 -19.40 -12.00 -9.72
C GLY A 360 -18.96 -13.26 -10.47
N ARG A 361 -17.72 -13.25 -10.99
CA ARG A 361 -17.09 -14.37 -11.71
C ARG A 361 -16.95 -15.62 -10.82
N GLY A 362 -17.98 -16.46 -10.81
CA GLY A 362 -17.85 -17.88 -10.50
C GLY A 362 -17.18 -18.57 -11.70
N GLY A 363 -15.95 -19.05 -11.51
CA GLY A 363 -15.16 -19.67 -12.59
C GLY A 363 -15.72 -21.03 -13.01
N GLY A 364 -16.56 -21.06 -14.04
CA GLY A 364 -17.05 -22.28 -14.70
C GLY A 364 -16.17 -22.70 -15.87
N ARG A 365 -15.07 -23.41 -15.59
CA ARG A 365 -14.38 -24.27 -16.58
C ARG A 365 -14.04 -25.61 -15.92
N SER A 366 -15.06 -26.45 -15.77
CA SER A 366 -14.90 -27.89 -15.59
C SER A 366 -15.08 -28.55 -16.95
N GLY A 367 -13.98 -28.86 -17.63
CA GLY A 367 -14.03 -29.81 -18.75
C GLY A 367 -14.45 -31.19 -18.24
N ASN A 368 -15.21 -31.93 -19.04
CA ASN A 368 -15.65 -33.28 -18.72
C ASN A 368 -14.44 -34.16 -18.37
N ARG A 369 -14.42 -34.66 -17.13
CA ARG A 369 -13.67 -35.87 -16.79
C ARG A 369 -14.52 -36.66 -15.82
N GLN A 370 -15.09 -37.76 -16.31
CA GLN A 370 -15.77 -38.74 -15.47
C GLN A 370 -14.72 -39.37 -14.54
N GLU A 371 -14.94 -39.28 -13.24
CA GLU A 371 -14.27 -40.12 -12.23
C GLU A 371 -15.31 -41.04 -11.58
N PRO A 372 -14.92 -42.24 -11.11
CA PRO A 372 -15.87 -43.34 -10.90
C PRO A 372 -16.77 -43.15 -9.67
N ALA A 373 -17.92 -43.83 -9.70
CA ALA A 373 -18.90 -43.83 -8.62
C ALA A 373 -18.54 -44.85 -7.53
N GLU A 374 -17.85 -44.43 -6.47
CA GLU A 374 -17.72 -45.12 -5.16
C GLU A 374 -16.96 -44.16 -4.23
N THR A 375 -17.43 -43.68 -3.07
CA THR A 375 -18.27 -44.28 -2.03
C THR A 375 -19.04 -43.18 -1.27
N LYS A 376 -20.37 -43.28 -1.15
CA LYS A 376 -21.19 -42.32 -0.37
C LYS A 376 -21.13 -42.58 1.15
N ALA A 377 -19.98 -42.36 1.76
CA ALA A 377 -19.85 -42.36 3.21
C ALA A 377 -20.60 -41.16 3.84
N LYS A 378 -21.52 -41.46 4.78
CA LYS A 378 -22.42 -40.53 5.48
C LYS A 378 -21.73 -39.25 5.99
N ARG A 379 -21.82 -38.14 5.23
CA ARG A 379 -21.38 -36.79 5.68
C ARG A 379 -22.35 -36.26 6.75
N ARG A 380 -22.10 -36.57 8.02
CA ARG A 380 -22.67 -35.82 9.15
C ARG A 380 -22.34 -34.33 8.99
N VAL A 381 -23.36 -33.47 8.94
CA VAL A 381 -23.18 -32.00 8.96
C VAL A 381 -22.66 -31.61 10.34
N ARG A 382 -21.33 -31.53 10.46
CA ARG A 382 -20.64 -31.19 11.70
C ARG A 382 -20.83 -29.69 11.94
N LYS A 383 -21.62 -29.29 12.95
CA LYS A 383 -21.75 -27.88 13.39
C LYS A 383 -20.35 -27.27 13.47
N GLU A 384 -20.09 -26.25 12.65
CA GLU A 384 -18.76 -25.63 12.58
C GLU A 384 -18.42 -24.99 13.92
N ARG A 385 -17.20 -25.23 14.40
CA ARG A 385 -16.77 -24.69 15.70
C ARG A 385 -16.63 -23.16 15.59
N PRO A 386 -17.05 -22.36 16.60
CA PRO A 386 -16.95 -20.90 16.55
C PRO A 386 -15.54 -20.36 16.21
N ALA A 387 -14.49 -21.04 16.68
CA ALA A 387 -13.10 -20.73 16.36
C ALA A 387 -12.75 -20.89 14.86
N GLU A 388 -13.38 -21.86 14.18
CA GLU A 388 -13.19 -22.12 12.75
C GLU A 388 -13.92 -21.09 11.88
N LYS A 389 -15.15 -20.71 12.26
CA LYS A 389 -15.87 -19.57 11.67
C LYS A 389 -15.06 -18.27 11.79
N ARG A 390 -14.53 -17.97 12.99
CA ARG A 390 -13.66 -16.79 13.24
C ARG A 390 -12.35 -16.84 12.44
N PHE A 391 -11.70 -18.00 12.33
CA PHE A 391 -10.51 -18.15 11.49
C PHE A 391 -10.81 -17.94 10.01
N ARG A 392 -11.93 -18.47 9.49
CA ARG A 392 -12.36 -18.27 8.09
C ARG A 392 -12.65 -16.79 7.80
N LEU A 393 -13.36 -16.11 8.70
CA LEU A 393 -13.68 -14.69 8.60
C LEU A 393 -12.41 -13.83 8.58
N ALA A 394 -11.50 -14.03 9.53
CA ALA A 394 -10.20 -13.36 9.58
C ALA A 394 -9.35 -13.63 8.33
N GLN A 395 -9.37 -14.86 7.83
CA GLN A 395 -8.64 -15.25 6.61
C GLN A 395 -9.27 -14.62 5.35
N ALA A 396 -10.59 -14.48 5.28
CA ALA A 396 -11.27 -13.79 4.19
C ALA A 396 -10.97 -12.28 4.20
N MET A 397 -11.03 -11.64 5.37
CA MET A 397 -10.66 -10.23 5.53
C MET A 397 -9.20 -9.98 5.16
N PHE A 398 -8.26 -10.79 5.66
CA PHE A 398 -6.83 -10.69 5.30
C PHE A 398 -6.59 -10.80 3.79
N ASN A 399 -7.33 -11.66 3.10
CA ASN A 399 -7.21 -11.83 1.64
C ASN A 399 -7.84 -10.67 0.85
N ARG A 400 -8.81 -9.95 1.43
CA ARG A 400 -9.44 -8.76 0.82
C ARG A 400 -8.62 -7.49 1.04
N SER A 401 -8.20 -7.24 2.28
CA SER A 401 -7.36 -6.09 2.65
C SER A 401 -6.62 -6.36 3.95
N GLU A 402 -5.29 -6.22 3.89
CA GLU A 402 -4.43 -6.38 5.06
C GLU A 402 -4.57 -5.22 6.07
N LYS A 403 -4.98 -4.03 5.60
CA LYS A 403 -5.26 -2.85 6.44
C LYS A 403 -6.52 -3.08 7.27
N ASP A 404 -7.64 -3.34 6.59
CA ASP A 404 -8.94 -3.67 7.20
C ASP A 404 -8.83 -4.81 8.22
N CYS A 405 -8.05 -5.85 7.89
CA CYS A 405 -7.80 -6.97 8.78
C CYS A 405 -7.02 -6.56 10.04
N LEU A 406 -6.06 -5.62 9.93
CA LEU A 406 -5.35 -5.08 11.10
C LEU A 406 -6.28 -4.19 11.93
N ASP A 407 -7.05 -3.30 11.31
CA ASP A 407 -7.97 -2.40 12.02
C ASP A 407 -9.06 -3.19 12.77
N ALA A 408 -9.63 -4.24 12.15
CA ALA A 408 -10.51 -5.20 12.82
C ALA A 408 -9.86 -5.81 14.08
N ILE A 409 -8.61 -6.27 13.99
CA ILE A 409 -7.85 -6.85 15.12
C ILE A 409 -7.55 -5.83 16.24
N LEU A 410 -7.40 -4.56 15.90
CA LEU A 410 -7.10 -3.50 16.86
C LEU A 410 -8.37 -2.91 17.50
N SER A 411 -9.50 -2.93 16.79
CA SER A 411 -10.82 -2.52 17.27
C SER A 411 -11.30 -3.33 18.49
N VAL A 412 -12.35 -2.83 19.15
CA VAL A 412 -12.99 -3.52 20.28
C VAL A 412 -13.87 -4.69 19.78
N ASN A 413 -14.59 -4.49 18.67
CA ASN A 413 -15.59 -5.44 18.15
C ASN A 413 -14.97 -6.58 17.30
N GLY A 414 -13.66 -6.51 17.03
CA GLY A 414 -12.92 -7.58 16.36
C GLY A 414 -13.25 -7.71 14.87
N PHE A 415 -13.56 -8.93 14.41
CA PHE A 415 -13.84 -9.22 12.99
C PHE A 415 -15.32 -9.10 12.62
N GLU A 416 -16.18 -8.79 13.58
CA GLU A 416 -17.62 -8.63 13.35
C GLU A 416 -17.84 -7.18 12.89
N ARG A 417 -17.99 -6.99 11.58
CA ARG A 417 -18.47 -5.73 11.00
C ARG A 417 -19.99 -5.74 11.08
N GLU A 418 -20.53 -4.90 11.94
CA GLU A 418 -21.86 -4.35 11.74
C GLU A 418 -21.81 -3.50 10.47
N GLU A 419 -22.65 -3.81 9.49
CA GLU A 419 -22.96 -2.83 8.44
C GLU A 419 -23.77 -1.72 9.12
N VAL A 420 -23.40 -0.46 8.89
CA VAL A 420 -24.10 0.69 9.49
C VAL A 420 -25.48 0.81 8.87
N SER A 421 -26.46 0.15 9.48
CA SER A 421 -27.87 0.24 9.12
C SER A 421 -28.46 1.51 9.69
N LEU A 422 -28.38 2.60 8.93
CA LEU A 422 -29.06 3.86 9.26
C LEU A 422 -30.58 3.66 9.19
N THR A 423 -31.27 4.14 10.23
CA THR A 423 -32.73 4.34 10.24
C THR A 423 -33.16 5.36 9.18
N SER A 424 -34.45 5.49 8.89
CA SER A 424 -34.95 6.54 7.96
C SER A 424 -34.64 7.94 8.48
N THR A 425 -34.99 8.24 9.73
CA THR A 425 -34.79 9.55 10.37
C THR A 425 -33.32 10.00 10.38
N GLU A 426 -32.37 9.09 10.59
CA GLU A 426 -30.94 9.40 10.49
C GLU A 426 -30.49 9.76 9.06
N LYS A 427 -31.11 9.21 8.02
CA LYS A 427 -30.79 9.54 6.62
C LYS A 427 -31.28 10.94 6.26
N ASP A 428 -32.50 11.26 6.67
CA ASP A 428 -33.13 12.55 6.38
C ASP A 428 -32.41 13.69 7.12
N ALA A 429 -32.04 13.47 8.39
CA ALA A 429 -31.21 14.39 9.16
C ALA A 429 -29.83 14.61 8.53
N LEU A 430 -29.15 13.55 8.06
CA LEU A 430 -27.88 13.66 7.35
C LEU A 430 -28.02 14.40 6.01
N LEU A 431 -29.09 14.13 5.24
CA LEU A 431 -29.34 14.82 3.98
C LEU A 431 -29.58 16.32 4.20
N SER A 432 -30.41 16.68 5.19
CA SER A 432 -30.66 18.07 5.58
C SER A 432 -29.39 18.79 6.06
N GLU A 433 -28.54 18.12 6.86
CA GLU A 433 -27.28 18.70 7.37
C GLU A 433 -26.30 19.05 6.23
N TYR A 434 -26.21 18.20 5.19
CA TYR A 434 -25.32 18.47 4.06
C TYR A 434 -25.94 19.38 3.01
N LYS A 435 -27.27 19.36 2.80
CA LYS A 435 -27.95 20.36 1.96
C LYS A 435 -27.72 21.78 2.48
N GLY A 436 -27.92 22.01 3.78
CA GLY A 436 -27.67 23.33 4.39
C GLY A 436 -26.20 23.82 4.35
N VAL A 437 -25.25 22.98 3.95
CA VAL A 437 -23.84 23.37 3.73
C VAL A 437 -23.52 23.58 2.25
N PHE A 438 -24.03 22.72 1.37
CA PHE A 438 -23.71 22.74 -0.06
C PHE A 438 -24.66 23.58 -0.91
N GLU A 439 -25.93 23.71 -0.53
CA GLU A 439 -26.99 24.40 -1.30
C GLU A 439 -27.28 25.83 -0.81
N SER A 440 -26.64 26.28 0.29
CA SER A 440 -26.74 27.65 0.79
C SER A 440 -26.39 28.68 -0.28
N ASP A 441 -27.07 29.83 -0.26
CA ASP A 441 -26.88 30.84 -1.30
C ASP A 441 -25.48 31.48 -1.20
N PRO A 442 -24.82 31.75 -2.35
CA PRO A 442 -23.49 32.35 -2.37
C PRO A 442 -23.59 33.84 -2.04
N LEU A 443 -23.17 34.22 -0.82
CA LEU A 443 -22.93 35.62 -0.47
C LEU A 443 -21.62 36.10 -1.10
N GLU A 444 -21.64 37.25 -1.77
CA GLU A 444 -20.44 37.80 -2.42
C GLU A 444 -19.38 38.21 -1.38
N ASP A 445 -18.11 37.93 -1.68
CA ASP A 445 -16.96 38.38 -0.90
C ASP A 445 -16.72 39.87 -1.21
N ARG A 446 -17.05 40.74 -0.24
CA ARG A 446 -17.09 42.21 -0.42
C ARG A 446 -15.75 42.92 -0.15
N GLU A 447 -14.69 42.21 0.15
CA GLU A 447 -13.36 42.81 0.35
C GLU A 447 -12.72 43.24 -0.98
N GLY A 448 -12.09 44.41 -0.99
CA GLY A 448 -11.45 44.97 -2.18
C GLY A 448 -10.28 44.14 -2.74
N PHE A 449 -10.12 44.18 -4.06
CA PHE A 449 -9.08 43.44 -4.77
C PHE A 449 -7.72 44.14 -4.70
N VAL A 450 -6.73 43.48 -4.09
CA VAL A 450 -5.31 43.88 -4.16
C VAL A 450 -4.53 42.81 -4.94
N PRO A 451 -4.19 43.05 -6.22
CA PRO A 451 -3.40 42.10 -7.00
C PRO A 451 -1.99 41.98 -6.44
N SER A 452 -1.51 40.75 -6.23
CA SER A 452 -0.09 40.51 -5.94
C SER A 452 0.70 40.52 -7.24
N VAL A 453 1.91 41.11 -7.22
CA VAL A 453 2.69 41.47 -8.42
C VAL A 453 3.32 40.25 -9.14
N THR A 454 2.98 39.03 -8.74
CA THR A 454 3.54 37.80 -9.34
C THR A 454 2.64 37.32 -10.47
N LYS A 455 3.02 37.56 -11.73
CA LYS A 455 2.31 36.94 -12.87
C LYS A 455 2.55 35.43 -12.87
N LEU A 456 1.49 34.61 -12.88
CA LEU A 456 1.61 33.20 -13.25
C LEU A 456 2.21 33.14 -14.66
N GLY A 457 3.21 32.28 -14.86
CA GLY A 457 3.86 32.13 -16.16
C GLY A 457 2.91 31.57 -17.23
N THR A 458 3.19 31.89 -18.49
CA THR A 458 2.51 31.35 -19.69
C THR A 458 2.61 29.82 -19.82
N GLU A 459 3.41 29.17 -18.97
CA GLU A 459 3.50 27.70 -18.84
C GLU A 459 2.18 27.02 -18.40
N LEU A 460 1.23 27.76 -17.83
CA LEU A 460 -0.06 27.21 -17.40
C LEU A 460 -1.06 27.05 -18.54
N THR A 461 -1.09 28.01 -19.47
CA THR A 461 -1.94 28.02 -20.67
C THR A 461 -1.33 27.29 -21.86
N CYS A 462 -0.06 26.87 -21.79
CA CYS A 462 0.56 26.09 -22.86
C CYS A 462 -0.19 24.76 -23.12
N PRO A 463 -0.15 24.17 -24.32
CA PRO A 463 -0.86 22.93 -24.58
C PRO A 463 -0.41 21.75 -23.68
N ILE A 464 -1.38 20.91 -23.30
CA ILE A 464 -1.21 19.65 -22.57
C ILE A 464 -0.64 18.60 -23.51
N SER A 465 0.51 18.02 -23.14
CA SER A 465 1.22 17.05 -23.99
C SER A 465 0.78 15.59 -23.73
N PRO A 466 0.90 14.68 -24.73
CA PRO A 466 0.63 13.25 -24.55
C PRO A 466 1.49 12.60 -23.46
N GLU A 467 2.74 13.06 -23.25
CA GLU A 467 3.62 12.59 -22.18
C GLU A 467 3.14 13.09 -20.81
N GLU A 468 2.54 14.27 -20.72
CA GLU A 468 1.93 14.79 -19.50
C GLU A 468 0.68 13.97 -19.10
N VAL A 469 -0.17 13.66 -20.08
CA VAL A 469 -1.30 12.73 -19.92
C VAL A 469 -0.79 11.36 -19.47
N SER A 470 0.16 10.76 -20.19
CA SER A 470 0.70 9.43 -19.90
C SER A 470 1.37 9.35 -18.53
N ARG A 471 2.20 10.35 -18.15
CA ARG A 471 2.82 10.42 -16.81
C ARG A 471 1.75 10.51 -15.72
N THR A 472 0.70 11.29 -15.93
CA THR A 472 -0.35 11.52 -14.93
C THR A 472 -1.28 10.32 -14.81
N LEU A 473 -1.72 9.72 -15.92
CA LEU A 473 -2.53 8.51 -15.98
C LEU A 473 -1.84 7.32 -15.31
N ASN A 474 -0.53 7.16 -15.51
CA ASN A 474 0.27 6.12 -14.85
C ASN A 474 0.51 6.36 -13.35
N SER A 475 0.18 7.55 -12.82
CA SER A 475 0.28 7.84 -11.38
C SER A 475 -0.94 7.38 -10.56
N PHE A 476 -2.07 7.10 -11.21
CA PHE A 476 -3.30 6.66 -10.54
C PHE A 476 -3.32 5.16 -10.23
N ASP A 477 -3.96 4.79 -9.11
CA ASP A 477 -4.25 3.40 -8.75
C ASP A 477 -5.41 2.87 -9.61
N GLU A 478 -5.19 1.74 -10.28
CA GLU A 478 -6.18 1.03 -11.10
C GLU A 478 -7.40 0.57 -10.28
N ASN A 479 -7.25 0.44 -8.96
CA ASN A 479 -8.31 0.08 -8.02
C ASN A 479 -9.09 1.29 -7.49
N SER A 480 -8.80 2.50 -7.97
CA SER A 480 -9.55 3.71 -7.60
C SER A 480 -11.02 3.58 -7.97
N ALA A 481 -11.90 4.11 -7.11
CA ALA A 481 -13.34 4.08 -7.38
C ALA A 481 -13.68 4.94 -8.61
N PRO A 482 -14.52 4.46 -9.53
CA PRO A 482 -15.01 5.24 -10.66
C PRO A 482 -16.02 6.31 -10.19
N GLY A 483 -16.27 7.30 -11.04
CA GLY A 483 -17.34 8.28 -10.85
C GLY A 483 -18.74 7.68 -11.07
N PRO A 484 -19.79 8.52 -11.19
CA PRO A 484 -21.13 8.06 -11.57
C PRO A 484 -21.19 7.54 -13.02
N ASP A 485 -20.24 7.93 -13.86
CA ASP A 485 -20.00 7.46 -15.23
C ASP A 485 -19.51 6.00 -15.33
N LEU A 486 -19.12 5.39 -14.20
CA LEU A 486 -18.52 4.05 -14.08
C LEU A 486 -17.18 3.86 -14.81
N ILE A 487 -16.59 4.91 -15.39
CA ILE A 487 -15.31 4.85 -16.11
C ILE A 487 -14.15 4.66 -15.12
N LYS A 488 -13.23 3.74 -15.44
CA LYS A 488 -12.03 3.45 -14.66
C LYS A 488 -10.77 3.87 -15.41
N TYR A 489 -9.69 4.14 -14.66
CA TYR A 489 -8.38 4.40 -15.26
C TYR A 489 -7.86 3.23 -16.11
N SER A 490 -8.27 1.99 -15.85
CA SER A 490 -7.96 0.83 -16.71
C SER A 490 -8.54 0.96 -18.12
N THR A 491 -9.70 1.60 -18.27
CA THR A 491 -10.30 1.91 -19.58
C THR A 491 -9.52 3.03 -20.27
N LEU A 492 -9.19 4.10 -19.54
CA LEU A 492 -8.43 5.23 -20.10
C LEU A 492 -7.02 4.84 -20.55
N LYS A 493 -6.40 3.83 -19.94
CA LYS A 493 -5.13 3.25 -20.40
C LYS A 493 -5.22 2.50 -21.74
N GLY A 494 -6.42 2.21 -22.22
CA GLY A 494 -6.66 1.66 -23.57
C GLY A 494 -6.93 2.72 -24.64
N VAL A 495 -7.07 4.00 -24.24
CA VAL A 495 -7.24 5.14 -25.16
C VAL A 495 -5.87 5.74 -25.47
N ASP A 496 -5.65 6.20 -26.70
CA ASP A 496 -4.42 6.90 -27.07
C ASP A 496 -4.27 8.21 -26.25
N ASN A 497 -3.07 8.43 -25.72
CA ASN A 497 -2.73 9.65 -24.98
C ASN A 497 -2.80 10.90 -25.87
N HIS A 498 -2.62 10.79 -27.18
CA HIS A 498 -2.80 11.90 -28.12
C HIS A 498 -4.26 12.35 -28.20
N VAL A 499 -5.21 11.41 -28.30
CA VAL A 499 -6.66 11.71 -28.30
C VAL A 499 -7.07 12.37 -26.97
N LEU A 500 -6.56 11.86 -25.84
CA LEU A 500 -6.80 12.47 -24.53
C LEU A 500 -6.19 13.86 -24.41
N ALA A 501 -4.99 14.10 -24.96
CA ALA A 501 -4.37 15.42 -25.00
C ALA A 501 -5.18 16.41 -25.84
N VAL A 502 -5.65 16.01 -27.04
CA VAL A 502 -6.56 16.80 -27.88
C VAL A 502 -7.84 17.18 -27.10
N LEU A 503 -8.48 16.22 -26.43
CA LEU A 503 -9.68 16.48 -25.62
C LEU A 503 -9.41 17.51 -24.51
N PHE A 504 -8.32 17.36 -23.76
CA PHE A 504 -7.97 18.27 -22.67
C PHE A 504 -7.55 19.65 -23.14
N ASN A 505 -6.88 19.77 -24.29
CA ASN A 505 -6.59 21.05 -24.93
C ASN A 505 -7.86 21.74 -25.44
N THR A 506 -8.88 20.97 -25.82
CA THR A 506 -10.18 21.54 -26.18
C THR A 506 -10.92 22.09 -24.96
N PHE A 507 -10.92 21.35 -23.84
CA PHE A 507 -11.49 21.84 -22.58
C PHE A 507 -10.80 23.10 -22.05
N LEU A 508 -9.46 23.16 -22.21
CA LEU A 508 -8.68 24.35 -21.95
C LEU A 508 -9.14 25.46 -22.91
N GLY A 509 -8.91 25.32 -24.22
CA GLY A 509 -9.18 26.34 -25.24
C GLY A 509 -10.61 26.92 -25.23
N CYS A 510 -11.64 26.10 -24.99
CA CYS A 510 -13.04 26.56 -24.90
C CYS A 510 -13.41 27.17 -23.54
N SER A 511 -12.53 27.08 -22.54
CA SER A 511 -12.78 27.30 -21.11
C SER A 511 -14.04 26.59 -20.57
N LYS A 512 -14.38 25.42 -21.14
CA LYS A 512 -15.63 24.69 -20.89
C LYS A 512 -15.43 23.18 -20.88
N ILE A 513 -16.13 22.52 -19.97
CA ILE A 513 -16.07 21.08 -19.74
C ILE A 513 -17.43 20.47 -20.07
N ALA A 514 -17.41 19.31 -20.74
CA ALA A 514 -18.63 18.58 -21.09
C ALA A 514 -19.52 18.34 -19.86
N SER A 515 -20.77 18.79 -19.94
CA SER A 515 -21.77 18.76 -18.87
C SER A 515 -21.93 17.37 -18.24
N CYS A 516 -21.89 16.31 -19.06
CA CYS A 516 -22.00 14.93 -18.59
C CYS A 516 -20.83 14.42 -17.73
N LEU A 517 -19.72 15.16 -17.64
CA LEU A 517 -18.59 14.87 -16.75
C LEU A 517 -18.71 15.55 -15.37
N LYS A 518 -19.55 16.58 -15.25
CA LYS A 518 -19.73 17.37 -14.02
C LYS A 518 -20.40 16.57 -12.88
N PRO A 519 -21.45 15.75 -13.12
CA PRO A 519 -22.11 14.98 -12.05
C PRO A 519 -21.16 14.14 -11.21
N CYS A 520 -21.36 14.19 -9.90
CA CYS A 520 -20.49 13.54 -8.91
C CYS A 520 -21.24 12.49 -8.06
N ARG A 521 -20.47 11.69 -7.32
CA ARG A 521 -21.00 10.85 -6.24
C ARG A 521 -20.24 11.11 -4.95
N THR A 522 -20.94 11.51 -3.90
CA THR A 522 -20.37 11.75 -2.57
C THR A 522 -20.66 10.57 -1.65
N THR A 523 -19.61 9.97 -1.09
CA THR A 523 -19.72 8.91 -0.08
C THR A 523 -19.29 9.44 1.28
N LEU A 524 -20.19 9.39 2.26
CA LEU A 524 -19.91 9.70 3.66
C LEU A 524 -19.06 8.59 4.29
N VAL A 525 -17.82 8.93 4.67
CA VAL A 525 -16.87 8.04 5.32
C VAL A 525 -16.76 8.40 6.80
N PRO A 526 -16.91 7.46 7.76
CA PRO A 526 -16.81 7.77 9.18
C PRO A 526 -15.37 8.17 9.57
N LYS A 527 -15.23 9.28 10.31
CA LYS A 527 -13.94 9.81 10.82
C LYS A 527 -13.31 8.88 11.87
N SER A 528 -14.10 8.08 12.57
CA SER A 528 -13.64 7.04 13.50
C SER A 528 -14.56 5.82 13.47
N LEU A 529 -13.98 4.64 13.74
CA LEU A 529 -14.73 3.37 13.81
C LEU A 529 -15.20 3.13 15.25
N GLY A 530 -16.49 3.35 15.51
CA GLY A 530 -17.15 3.07 16.79
C GLY A 530 -18.68 3.07 16.62
N PRO A 531 -19.43 2.40 17.52
CA PRO A 531 -20.89 2.30 17.44
C PRO A 531 -21.60 3.65 17.74
N GLY A 532 -22.81 3.83 17.18
CA GLY A 532 -23.73 4.94 17.50
C GLY A 532 -23.26 6.33 17.08
N LEU A 533 -23.23 6.63 15.77
CA LEU A 533 -22.68 7.89 15.24
C LEU A 533 -23.72 8.77 14.50
N PRO A 534 -24.44 9.67 15.18
CA PRO A 534 -25.24 10.69 14.52
C PRO A 534 -24.35 11.77 13.85
N GLY A 535 -24.81 12.28 12.70
CA GLY A 535 -24.39 13.53 12.03
C GLY A 535 -22.88 13.83 11.95
N LYS A 536 -22.35 14.42 13.02
CA LYS A 536 -21.11 15.21 13.08
C LYS A 536 -19.80 14.41 12.90
N LYS A 537 -19.84 13.09 12.66
CA LYS A 537 -18.64 12.22 12.55
C LYS A 537 -18.36 11.65 11.16
N PHE A 538 -19.08 12.08 10.12
CA PHE A 538 -18.75 11.72 8.73
C PHE A 538 -17.83 12.75 8.04
N ARG A 539 -17.16 12.30 6.98
CA ARG A 539 -16.41 13.10 6.01
C ARG A 539 -16.98 12.83 4.60
N PRO A 540 -17.47 13.84 3.87
CA PRO A 540 -17.96 13.65 2.50
C PRO A 540 -16.79 13.44 1.54
N ILE A 541 -16.75 12.31 0.84
CA ILE A 541 -15.76 12.06 -0.22
C ILE A 541 -16.45 12.13 -1.58
N THR A 542 -16.27 13.23 -2.29
CA THR A 542 -16.86 13.51 -3.61
C THR A 542 -15.98 12.91 -4.72
N ILE A 543 -16.57 12.03 -5.53
CA ILE A 543 -15.91 11.28 -6.60
C ILE A 543 -16.49 11.69 -7.94
N ALA A 544 -15.73 12.47 -8.71
CA ALA A 544 -16.04 12.83 -10.09
C ALA A 544 -15.58 11.76 -11.10
N SER A 545 -15.90 11.96 -12.38
CA SER A 545 -15.40 11.15 -13.50
C SER A 545 -13.89 10.89 -13.42
N ALA A 546 -13.44 9.73 -13.90
CA ALA A 546 -12.01 9.44 -14.05
C ALA A 546 -11.32 10.35 -15.09
N ILE A 547 -12.07 10.81 -16.11
CA ILE A 547 -11.56 11.74 -17.13
C ILE A 547 -11.35 13.12 -16.51
N LEU A 548 -12.36 13.61 -15.78
CA LEU A 548 -12.28 14.92 -15.11
C LEU A 548 -11.17 14.96 -14.06
N ARG A 549 -11.02 13.89 -13.25
CA ARG A 549 -9.92 13.79 -12.28
C ARG A 549 -8.54 13.67 -12.91
N LEU A 550 -8.43 13.16 -14.14
CA LEU A 550 -7.17 13.16 -14.89
C LEU A 550 -6.82 14.59 -15.35
N TYR A 551 -7.80 15.32 -15.89
CA TYR A 551 -7.66 16.73 -16.28
C TYR A 551 -7.27 17.62 -15.10
N THR A 552 -8.06 17.62 -14.01
CA THR A 552 -7.78 18.43 -12.81
C THR A 552 -6.44 18.05 -12.16
N LYS A 553 -5.98 16.79 -12.30
CA LYS A 553 -4.65 16.39 -11.86
C LYS A 553 -3.52 16.97 -12.70
N ILE A 554 -3.72 17.15 -14.02
CA ILE A 554 -2.74 17.81 -14.89
C ILE A 554 -2.64 19.30 -14.51
N ILE A 555 -3.76 20.01 -14.43
CA ILE A 555 -3.81 21.43 -14.06
C ILE A 555 -3.14 21.66 -12.69
N VAL A 556 -3.46 20.86 -11.67
CA VAL A 556 -2.83 21.02 -10.34
C VAL A 556 -1.33 20.64 -10.33
N ASN A 557 -0.87 19.76 -11.23
CA ASN A 557 0.57 19.46 -11.34
C ASN A 557 1.36 20.65 -11.90
N ARG A 558 0.77 21.38 -12.87
CA ARG A 558 1.35 22.62 -13.43
C ARG A 558 1.36 23.74 -12.39
N LEU A 559 0.24 23.97 -11.72
CA LEU A 559 0.13 24.97 -10.64
C LEU A 559 1.14 24.74 -9.50
N ASN A 560 1.40 23.48 -9.14
CA ASN A 560 2.44 23.13 -8.16
C ASN A 560 3.88 23.32 -8.66
N ALA A 561 4.12 23.44 -9.97
CA ALA A 561 5.44 23.68 -10.54
C ALA A 561 5.84 25.18 -10.45
N CYS A 562 4.85 26.08 -10.42
CA CYS A 562 5.05 27.53 -10.32
C CYS A 562 5.39 28.03 -8.90
N GLU A 563 5.46 27.14 -7.89
CA GLU A 563 5.77 27.43 -6.47
C GLU A 563 5.00 28.64 -5.84
N VAL A 564 3.76 28.89 -6.26
CA VAL A 564 2.97 30.09 -5.91
C VAL A 564 2.48 30.19 -4.47
N LEU A 565 2.56 29.11 -3.68
CA LEU A 565 2.12 29.07 -2.28
C LEU A 565 3.26 29.46 -1.34
N SER A 566 2.94 30.23 -0.30
CA SER A 566 3.88 30.65 0.74
C SER A 566 4.54 29.47 1.44
N GLY A 567 5.79 29.65 1.87
CA GLY A 567 6.51 28.68 2.72
C GLY A 567 5.79 28.38 4.05
N ALA A 568 4.88 29.26 4.48
CA ALA A 568 4.00 29.04 5.64
C ALA A 568 2.92 27.98 5.40
N GLN A 569 2.47 27.75 4.16
CA GLN A 569 1.48 26.72 3.82
C GLN A 569 2.18 25.39 3.50
N ARG A 570 2.05 24.40 4.40
CA ARG A 570 2.74 23.10 4.25
C ARG A 570 1.80 21.90 4.07
N GLY A 571 0.50 22.13 3.98
CA GLY A 571 -0.51 21.14 3.58
C GLY A 571 -0.52 20.93 2.05
N PHE A 572 -0.76 19.71 1.59
CA PHE A 572 -0.91 19.32 0.17
C PHE A 572 0.21 19.69 -0.84
N VAL A 573 1.26 20.40 -0.43
CA VAL A 573 2.44 20.75 -1.25
C VAL A 573 3.51 19.65 -1.29
N ARG A 574 4.45 19.73 -2.24
CA ARG A 574 5.55 18.76 -2.46
C ARG A 574 6.71 18.86 -1.43
N ARG A 575 6.43 19.27 -0.19
CA ARG A 575 7.41 19.44 0.90
C ARG A 575 7.14 18.43 2.04
N PRO A 576 8.09 18.13 2.95
CA PRO A 576 7.84 17.26 4.10
C PRO A 576 7.06 17.98 5.23
N GLY A 577 5.93 18.61 4.87
CA GLY A 577 5.26 19.63 5.68
C GLY A 577 4.89 19.22 7.11
N CYS A 578 4.41 17.99 7.35
CA CYS A 578 4.12 17.54 8.71
C CYS A 578 5.37 17.49 9.61
N PHE A 579 6.52 17.13 9.03
CA PHE A 579 7.79 17.09 9.77
C PHE A 579 8.28 18.51 10.05
N GLU A 580 8.24 19.37 9.04
CA GLU A 580 8.63 20.79 9.15
C GLU A 580 7.76 21.54 10.17
N ASN A 581 6.43 21.43 10.12
CA ASN A 581 5.55 22.12 11.06
C ASN A 581 5.74 21.63 12.50
N ILE A 582 5.83 20.31 12.73
CA ILE A 582 6.01 19.81 14.11
C ILE A 582 7.41 20.15 14.65
N TYR A 583 8.46 20.11 13.82
CA TYR A 583 9.78 20.59 14.26
C TYR A 583 9.80 22.11 14.48
N SER A 584 9.06 22.90 13.69
CA SER A 584 8.91 24.35 13.88
C SER A 584 8.33 24.65 15.27
N VAL A 585 7.17 24.09 15.61
CA VAL A 585 6.51 24.29 16.92
C VAL A 585 7.43 23.91 18.08
N ARG A 586 8.10 22.76 17.99
CA ARG A 586 9.00 22.29 19.04
C ARG A 586 10.26 23.14 19.18
N ALA A 587 10.79 23.66 18.08
CA ALA A 587 11.92 24.56 18.09
C ALA A 587 11.54 25.92 18.67
N LEU A 588 10.38 26.48 18.31
CA LEU A 588 9.83 27.72 18.88
C LEU A 588 9.64 27.62 20.39
N ILE A 589 8.98 26.56 20.88
CA ILE A 589 8.83 26.30 22.32
C ILE A 589 10.19 26.19 23.03
N LYS A 590 11.17 25.50 22.41
CA LYS A 590 12.50 25.34 23.00
C LYS A 590 13.32 26.63 22.96
N ALA A 591 13.23 27.42 21.88
CA ALA A 591 13.87 28.72 21.75
C ALA A 591 13.33 29.71 22.78
N ALA A 592 12.00 29.86 22.91
CA ALA A 592 11.39 30.70 23.95
C ALA A 592 11.84 30.31 25.36
N ARG A 593 12.06 29.02 25.62
CA ARG A 593 12.56 28.53 26.91
C ARG A 593 14.07 28.74 27.11
N GLU A 594 14.88 28.56 26.07
CA GLU A 594 16.34 28.81 26.08
C GLU A 594 16.65 30.32 26.20
N GLU A 595 15.87 31.18 25.54
CA GLU A 595 15.99 32.64 25.53
C GLU A 595 15.24 33.34 26.68
N LYS A 596 14.51 32.60 27.52
CA LYS A 596 13.73 33.15 28.65
C LYS A 596 12.66 34.17 28.22
N ARG A 597 12.00 33.90 27.09
CA ARG A 597 10.91 34.70 26.51
C ARG A 597 9.56 34.02 26.72
N SER A 598 8.50 34.79 26.53
CA SER A 598 7.12 34.28 26.49
C SER A 598 6.78 33.77 25.09
N ILE A 599 5.81 32.85 24.98
CA ILE A 599 5.26 32.40 23.70
C ILE A 599 3.83 31.90 23.88
N ALA A 600 2.94 32.30 22.98
CA ALA A 600 1.58 31.83 22.83
C ALA A 600 1.43 31.13 21.47
N ILE A 601 0.89 29.91 21.48
CA ILE A 601 0.61 29.11 20.28
C ILE A 601 -0.86 28.70 20.32
N LEU A 602 -1.60 29.05 19.27
CA LEU A 602 -3.02 28.69 19.11
C LEU A 602 -3.14 27.70 17.95
N ALA A 603 -3.59 26.48 18.23
CA ALA A 603 -4.00 25.52 17.21
C ALA A 603 -5.50 25.70 16.92
N ILE A 604 -5.83 25.97 15.66
CA ILE A 604 -7.18 26.29 15.20
C ILE A 604 -7.72 25.15 14.32
N ASP A 605 -8.93 24.67 14.61
CA ASP A 605 -9.70 23.72 13.79
C ASP A 605 -10.82 24.50 13.08
N LEU A 606 -10.85 24.46 11.76
CA LEU A 606 -11.92 25.05 10.95
C LEU A 606 -13.05 24.04 10.73
N ALA A 607 -14.29 24.44 11.04
CA ALA A 607 -15.47 23.59 10.94
C ALA A 607 -15.88 23.39 9.46
N LYS A 608 -15.73 22.16 8.96
CA LYS A 608 -16.12 21.77 7.59
C LYS A 608 -15.49 22.68 6.50
N ALA A 609 -14.24 23.12 6.68
CA ALA A 609 -13.61 24.14 5.83
C ALA A 609 -13.66 23.85 4.32
N PHE A 610 -13.40 22.59 3.93
CA PHE A 610 -13.50 22.14 2.53
C PHE A 610 -14.93 22.18 1.99
N ASP A 611 -15.94 21.97 2.83
CA ASP A 611 -17.35 21.90 2.42
C ASP A 611 -18.02 23.29 2.43
N SER A 612 -17.40 24.31 3.07
CA SER A 612 -18.00 25.64 3.31
C SER A 612 -17.34 26.79 2.54
N VAL A 613 -16.12 26.64 2.03
CA VAL A 613 -15.42 27.71 1.28
C VAL A 613 -16.22 28.13 0.03
N GLN A 614 -16.37 29.43 -0.17
CA GLN A 614 -17.15 29.98 -1.28
C GLN A 614 -16.36 29.99 -2.59
N HIS A 615 -17.04 29.79 -3.72
CA HIS A 615 -16.39 29.80 -5.04
C HIS A 615 -15.90 31.21 -5.42
N THR A 616 -16.61 32.26 -5.01
CA THR A 616 -16.19 33.68 -5.11
C THR A 616 -14.82 33.92 -4.48
N SER A 617 -14.59 33.44 -3.25
CA SER A 617 -13.29 33.54 -2.57
C SER A 617 -12.18 32.73 -3.27
N VAL A 618 -12.52 31.62 -3.94
CA VAL A 618 -11.56 30.86 -4.77
C VAL A 618 -11.17 31.65 -6.02
N GLN A 619 -12.13 32.28 -6.71
CA GLN A 619 -11.85 33.13 -7.88
C GLN A 619 -11.02 34.35 -7.50
N ARG A 620 -11.38 35.03 -6.39
CA ARG A 620 -10.58 36.13 -5.83
C ARG A 620 -9.14 35.69 -5.53
N ALA A 621 -8.95 34.52 -4.92
CA ALA A 621 -7.63 34.00 -4.63
C ALA A 621 -6.83 33.77 -5.93
N LEU A 622 -7.41 33.11 -6.94
CA LEU A 622 -6.77 32.91 -8.25
C LEU A 622 -6.34 34.23 -8.90
N ASN A 623 -7.22 35.24 -8.90
CA ASN A 623 -6.92 36.58 -9.42
C ASN A 623 -5.81 37.27 -8.62
N ARG A 624 -5.80 37.14 -7.28
CA ARG A 624 -4.75 37.72 -6.41
C ARG A 624 -3.36 37.15 -6.73
N PHE A 625 -3.29 35.87 -7.11
CA PHE A 625 -2.05 35.24 -7.54
C PHE A 625 -1.68 35.55 -9.00
N GLY A 626 -2.50 36.28 -9.76
CA GLY A 626 -2.21 36.61 -11.16
C GLY A 626 -2.44 35.45 -12.14
N ALA A 627 -3.39 34.55 -11.84
CA ALA A 627 -3.89 33.59 -12.82
C ALA A 627 -4.52 34.30 -14.03
N SER A 628 -4.43 33.71 -15.23
CA SER A 628 -5.09 34.26 -16.41
C SER A 628 -6.61 34.07 -16.32
N ASP A 629 -7.36 35.03 -16.85
CA ASP A 629 -8.82 34.95 -17.05
C ASP A 629 -9.29 33.58 -17.54
N HIS A 630 -8.56 33.02 -18.50
CA HIS A 630 -8.83 31.73 -19.10
C HIS A 630 -8.79 30.58 -18.08
N LEU A 631 -7.79 30.57 -17.19
CA LEU A 631 -7.71 29.58 -16.10
C LEU A 631 -8.80 29.81 -15.05
N CYS A 632 -9.10 31.07 -14.72
CA CYS A 632 -10.19 31.40 -13.80
C CYS A 632 -11.56 30.92 -14.32
N ARG A 633 -11.84 31.10 -15.62
CA ARG A 633 -13.05 30.57 -16.29
C ARG A 633 -13.09 29.03 -16.30
N VAL A 634 -11.97 28.35 -16.54
CA VAL A 634 -11.89 26.87 -16.45
C VAL A 634 -12.17 26.38 -15.02
N VAL A 635 -11.67 27.09 -14.00
CA VAL A 635 -11.98 26.76 -12.60
C VAL A 635 -13.43 27.10 -12.26
N ASP A 636 -14.02 28.14 -12.86
CA ASP A 636 -15.42 28.49 -12.67
C ASP A 636 -16.33 27.37 -13.20
N ASP A 637 -16.17 27.01 -14.49
CA ASP A 637 -16.96 25.97 -15.15
C ASP A 637 -16.80 24.59 -14.48
N LEU A 638 -15.65 24.33 -13.84
CA LEU A 638 -15.45 23.14 -12.99
C LEU A 638 -16.41 23.08 -11.80
N TYR A 639 -16.93 24.21 -11.32
CA TYR A 639 -17.81 24.33 -10.14
C TYR A 639 -19.25 24.78 -10.47
N THR A 640 -19.49 25.43 -11.61
CA THR A 640 -20.84 25.73 -12.12
C THR A 640 -21.64 24.47 -12.45
N ASP A 641 -22.93 24.44 -12.08
CA ASP A 641 -23.90 23.37 -12.36
C ASP A 641 -23.47 21.95 -11.92
N VAL A 642 -22.71 21.85 -10.83
CA VAL A 642 -22.24 20.56 -10.32
C VAL A 642 -23.22 19.97 -9.31
N ASP A 643 -23.77 18.80 -9.64
CA ASP A 643 -24.60 18.01 -8.74
C ASP A 643 -23.85 16.80 -8.14
N THR A 644 -24.35 16.29 -7.01
CA THR A 644 -23.83 15.05 -6.41
C THR A 644 -24.90 14.17 -5.77
N ARG A 645 -24.70 12.86 -5.87
CA ARG A 645 -25.52 11.85 -5.18
C ARG A 645 -24.86 11.44 -3.87
N LEU A 646 -25.51 11.72 -2.75
CA LEU A 646 -25.02 11.46 -1.41
C LEU A 646 -25.32 10.02 -0.97
N SER A 647 -24.35 9.35 -0.34
CA SER A 647 -24.44 7.93 0.03
C SER A 647 -23.63 7.57 1.28
N VAL A 648 -24.07 6.56 2.04
CA VAL A 648 -23.35 5.95 3.17
C VAL A 648 -23.14 4.48 2.84
N GLY A 649 -21.89 4.09 2.56
CA GLY A 649 -21.55 2.72 2.17
C GLY A 649 -22.23 2.29 0.86
N ARG A 650 -23.33 1.54 0.95
CA ARG A 650 -24.16 1.14 -0.20
C ARG A 650 -25.52 1.85 -0.26
N THR A 651 -25.91 2.51 0.83
CA THR A 651 -27.20 3.18 0.98
C THR A 651 -27.12 4.57 0.35
N GLN A 652 -28.01 4.87 -0.59
CA GLN A 652 -28.19 6.25 -1.08
C GLN A 652 -28.98 7.06 -0.04
N LEU A 653 -28.65 8.34 0.09
CA LEU A 653 -29.37 9.29 0.95
C LEU A 653 -30.23 10.25 0.11
N GLY A 654 -29.66 10.86 -0.92
CA GLY A 654 -30.37 11.83 -1.75
C GLY A 654 -29.47 12.54 -2.76
N HIS A 655 -30.01 13.60 -3.34
CA HIS A 655 -29.36 14.47 -4.32
C HIS A 655 -29.08 15.85 -3.72
N ILE A 656 -27.94 16.45 -4.08
CA ILE A 656 -27.47 17.75 -3.57
C ILE A 656 -26.84 18.53 -4.73
N ILE A 657 -27.14 19.83 -4.85
CA ILE A 657 -26.44 20.78 -5.72
C ILE A 657 -25.26 21.39 -4.94
N MET A 658 -24.05 21.43 -5.52
CA MET A 658 -22.86 21.96 -4.84
C MET A 658 -22.59 23.42 -5.25
N ARG A 659 -23.23 24.37 -4.57
CA ARG A 659 -23.03 25.82 -4.70
C ARG A 659 -21.87 26.35 -3.87
N ASN A 660 -21.59 25.71 -2.74
CA ASN A 660 -20.46 26.02 -1.86
C ASN A 660 -19.54 24.81 -1.69
N GLY A 661 -18.31 25.06 -1.23
CA GLY A 661 -17.31 24.05 -0.96
C GLY A 661 -16.53 23.58 -2.19
N VAL A 662 -15.33 23.05 -1.94
CA VAL A 662 -14.48 22.41 -2.95
C VAL A 662 -14.67 20.88 -2.92
N LYS A 663 -14.55 20.21 -4.07
CA LYS A 663 -14.87 18.77 -4.18
C LYS A 663 -13.87 17.91 -3.40
N GLN A 664 -14.19 17.50 -2.18
CA GLN A 664 -13.29 16.74 -1.31
C GLN A 664 -13.05 15.31 -1.85
N GLY A 665 -12.02 15.17 -2.69
CA GLY A 665 -11.72 13.93 -3.43
C GLY A 665 -11.23 14.17 -4.86
N ASP A 666 -11.45 15.37 -5.39
CA ASP A 666 -10.80 15.83 -6.62
C ASP A 666 -9.35 16.31 -6.35
N PRO A 667 -8.40 16.08 -7.28
CA PRO A 667 -7.00 16.51 -7.12
C PRO A 667 -6.73 18.02 -7.05
N LEU A 668 -7.57 18.88 -7.64
CA LEU A 668 -7.37 20.33 -7.68
C LEU A 668 -7.91 21.03 -6.43
N SER A 669 -9.01 20.54 -5.85
CA SER A 669 -9.66 21.09 -4.65
C SER A 669 -8.73 21.47 -3.48
N PRO A 670 -7.73 20.66 -3.07
CA PRO A 670 -6.87 21.00 -1.95
C PRO A 670 -5.90 22.15 -2.26
N PHE A 671 -5.57 22.36 -3.53
CA PHE A 671 -4.75 23.48 -3.96
C PHE A 671 -5.58 24.78 -3.94
N LEU A 672 -6.80 24.75 -4.47
CA LEU A 672 -7.72 25.90 -4.43
C LEU A 672 -8.02 26.34 -2.99
N PHE A 673 -8.30 25.40 -2.10
CA PHE A 673 -8.47 25.70 -0.67
C PHE A 673 -7.21 26.32 -0.05
N ASN A 674 -6.02 25.76 -0.37
CA ASN A 674 -4.76 26.32 0.11
C ASN A 674 -4.54 27.76 -0.38
N LEU A 675 -4.87 28.11 -1.63
CA LEU A 675 -4.73 29.48 -2.16
C LEU A 675 -5.53 30.49 -1.34
N VAL A 676 -6.78 30.16 -0.97
CA VAL A 676 -7.62 31.03 -0.13
C VAL A 676 -6.94 31.26 1.22
N ILE A 677 -6.52 30.19 1.91
CA ILE A 677 -5.84 30.28 3.22
C ILE A 677 -4.48 30.98 3.13
N ASP A 678 -3.78 30.87 2.00
CA ASP A 678 -2.46 31.48 1.78
C ASP A 678 -2.51 33.02 1.81
N GLU A 679 -3.64 33.63 1.44
CA GLU A 679 -3.85 35.07 1.57
C GLU A 679 -3.61 35.54 3.01
N PHE A 680 -4.29 34.92 3.99
CA PHE A 680 -4.07 35.20 5.41
C PHE A 680 -2.63 34.91 5.84
N LEU A 681 -2.09 33.73 5.48
CA LEU A 681 -0.74 33.33 5.88
C LEU A 681 0.36 34.27 5.34
N THR A 682 0.20 34.76 4.12
CA THR A 682 1.15 35.70 3.51
C THR A 682 1.02 37.08 4.17
N THR A 683 -0.20 37.60 4.34
CA THR A 683 -0.41 38.91 5.00
C THR A 683 0.19 38.92 6.42
N VAL A 684 -0.12 37.95 7.28
CA VAL A 684 0.35 38.00 8.69
C VAL A 684 1.84 37.71 8.88
N ASN A 685 2.50 37.01 7.94
CA ASN A 685 3.94 36.73 8.06
C ASN A 685 4.81 37.77 7.35
N SER A 686 4.33 38.37 6.25
CA SER A 686 5.13 39.21 5.37
C SER A 686 4.80 40.70 5.43
N ASP A 687 3.59 41.12 5.79
CA ASP A 687 3.22 42.53 5.85
C ASP A 687 3.69 43.19 7.16
N PRO A 688 4.66 44.13 7.13
CA PRO A 688 5.14 44.80 8.34
C PRO A 688 4.10 45.72 8.97
N THR A 689 3.17 46.28 8.17
CA THR A 689 2.17 47.26 8.61
C THR A 689 1.07 46.61 9.45
N VAL A 690 0.63 45.41 9.06
CA VAL A 690 -0.39 44.63 9.78
C VAL A 690 0.17 43.99 11.05
N THR A 691 1.49 43.75 11.12
CA THR A 691 2.09 42.87 12.14
C THR A 691 3.36 43.44 12.80
N GLN A 692 3.45 44.75 12.97
CA GLN A 692 4.50 45.39 13.76
C GLN A 692 4.41 44.94 15.23
N GLY A 693 5.44 44.26 15.74
CA GLY A 693 5.45 43.68 17.09
C GLY A 693 4.58 42.43 17.28
N ILE A 694 3.94 41.90 16.23
CA ILE A 694 3.06 40.72 16.28
C ILE A 694 3.75 39.52 15.61
N GLY A 695 3.80 38.39 16.33
CA GLY A 695 4.48 37.17 15.91
C GLY A 695 5.50 36.70 16.97
N PHE A 696 6.32 35.71 16.61
CA PHE A 696 7.51 35.32 17.36
C PHE A 696 8.75 35.46 16.45
N GLN A 697 9.77 36.17 16.91
CA GLN A 697 11.00 36.41 16.14
C GLN A 697 12.14 35.51 16.62
N TYR A 698 12.81 34.84 15.69
CA TYR A 698 13.98 33.99 15.97
C TYR A 698 14.93 33.95 14.77
N GLY A 699 16.24 34.07 15.01
CA GLY A 699 17.25 34.02 13.95
C GLY A 699 17.06 35.08 12.85
N GLY A 700 16.53 36.26 13.20
CA GLY A 700 16.19 37.33 12.26
C GLY A 700 14.86 37.16 11.51
N VAL A 701 14.21 35.99 11.60
CA VAL A 701 12.95 35.69 10.91
C VAL A 701 11.77 35.81 11.87
N LYS A 702 10.67 36.40 11.41
CA LYS A 702 9.39 36.50 12.14
C LYS A 702 8.44 35.39 11.69
N VAL A 703 7.74 34.77 12.63
CA VAL A 703 6.68 33.79 12.36
C VAL A 703 5.43 34.17 13.15
N ALA A 704 4.34 34.46 12.45
CA ALA A 704 3.04 34.76 13.03
C ALA A 704 2.01 33.65 12.78
N ALA A 705 2.07 32.97 11.63
CA ALA A 705 1.18 31.84 11.34
C ALA A 705 1.84 30.74 10.49
N ILE A 706 1.45 29.49 10.70
CA ILE A 706 1.84 28.33 9.88
C ILE A 706 0.60 27.49 9.58
N GLY A 707 0.39 27.13 8.31
CA GLY A 707 -0.72 26.31 7.86
C GLY A 707 -0.33 24.86 7.54
N TYR A 708 -1.28 23.96 7.75
CA TYR A 708 -1.33 22.65 7.10
C TYR A 708 -2.76 22.43 6.57
N ALA A 709 -3.07 23.07 5.45
CA ALA A 709 -4.44 23.22 4.96
C ALA A 709 -5.37 23.83 6.03
N ASP A 710 -6.34 23.07 6.54
CA ASP A 710 -7.33 23.49 7.53
C ASP A 710 -6.80 23.49 8.99
N ASP A 711 -5.70 22.79 9.26
CA ASP A 711 -5.00 22.83 10.56
C ASP A 711 -4.07 24.06 10.62
N LEU A 712 -4.54 25.17 11.23
CA LEU A 712 -3.76 26.41 11.37
C LEU A 712 -3.10 26.54 12.74
N LEU A 713 -1.91 27.15 12.76
CA LEU A 713 -1.21 27.59 13.97
C LEU A 713 -1.00 29.09 13.93
N LEU A 714 -1.48 29.81 14.94
CA LEU A 714 -1.11 31.20 15.21
C LEU A 714 -0.05 31.23 16.31
N ILE A 715 0.97 32.06 16.17
CA ILE A 715 2.16 32.11 17.03
C ILE A 715 2.45 33.57 17.37
N ALA A 716 2.54 33.90 18.65
CA ALA A 716 2.94 35.23 19.12
C ALA A 716 3.83 35.15 20.35
N GLU A 717 4.65 36.16 20.60
CA GLU A 717 5.42 36.29 21.84
C GLU A 717 4.54 36.68 23.04
N THR A 718 3.51 37.51 22.82
CA THR A 718 2.63 38.02 23.88
C THR A 718 1.19 37.52 23.75
N ARG A 719 0.48 37.48 24.88
CA ARG A 719 -0.98 37.25 24.93
C ARG A 719 -1.74 38.20 24.00
N HIS A 720 -1.38 39.48 24.02
CA HIS A 720 -2.07 40.51 23.26
C HIS A 720 -1.89 40.29 21.75
N GLY A 721 -0.66 40.03 21.29
CA GLY A 721 -0.40 39.65 19.90
C GLY A 721 -1.16 38.38 19.47
N ALA A 722 -1.30 37.39 20.36
CA ALA A 722 -2.09 36.19 20.07
C ALA A 722 -3.59 36.48 19.93
N GLN A 723 -4.14 37.44 20.69
CA GLN A 723 -5.53 37.89 20.54
C GLN A 723 -5.72 38.63 19.20
N LEU A 724 -4.85 39.58 18.86
CA LEU A 724 -4.90 40.32 17.59
C LEU A 724 -4.84 39.38 16.36
N LEU A 725 -3.97 38.36 16.39
CA LEU A 725 -3.94 37.33 15.34
C LEU A 725 -5.24 36.52 15.27
N MET A 726 -5.89 36.26 16.41
CA MET A 726 -7.16 35.53 16.46
C MET A 726 -8.33 36.38 15.94
N ASP A 727 -8.35 37.67 16.25
CA ASP A 727 -9.38 38.61 15.79
C ASP A 727 -9.26 38.85 14.28
N GLY A 728 -8.02 38.99 13.78
CA GLY A 728 -7.72 39.05 12.34
C GLY A 728 -8.13 37.76 11.61
N LEU A 729 -7.82 36.58 12.17
CA LEU A 729 -8.27 35.31 11.59
C LEU A 729 -9.80 35.17 11.62
N THR A 730 -10.47 35.62 12.69
CA THR A 730 -11.93 35.55 12.82
C THR A 730 -12.59 36.44 11.76
N THR A 731 -12.08 37.66 11.55
CA THR A 731 -12.55 38.58 10.50
C THR A 731 -12.35 37.97 9.10
N PHE A 732 -11.15 37.46 8.81
CA PHE A 732 -10.83 36.79 7.55
C PHE A 732 -11.75 35.59 7.25
N CYS A 733 -12.00 34.76 8.27
CA CYS A 733 -12.88 33.60 8.19
C CYS A 733 -14.34 33.99 7.93
N ARG A 734 -14.86 34.96 8.69
CA ARG A 734 -16.23 35.49 8.54
C ARG A 734 -16.51 35.97 7.12
N ASN A 735 -15.59 36.77 6.56
CA ASN A 735 -15.75 37.36 5.24
C ASN A 735 -15.71 36.32 4.08
N ARG A 736 -15.31 35.06 4.37
CA ARG A 736 -15.22 33.93 3.42
C ARG A 736 -16.12 32.75 3.81
N HIS A 737 -17.06 32.97 4.74
CA HIS A 737 -17.98 31.97 5.30
C HIS A 737 -17.32 30.71 5.89
N LEU A 738 -16.06 30.83 6.31
CA LEU A 738 -15.35 29.82 7.08
C LEU A 738 -15.71 29.97 8.56
N ARG A 739 -16.07 28.87 9.23
CA ARG A 739 -16.42 28.88 10.67
C ARG A 739 -15.30 28.25 11.49
N ILE A 740 -14.88 28.93 12.56
CA ILE A 740 -13.92 28.38 13.53
C ILE A 740 -14.64 27.38 14.46
N ASN A 741 -13.94 26.37 14.98
CA ASN A 741 -14.48 25.43 15.96
C ASN A 741 -13.82 25.59 17.35
N PRO A 742 -14.27 26.52 18.21
CA PRO A 742 -13.66 26.79 19.51
C PRO A 742 -13.52 25.56 20.41
N SER A 743 -14.44 24.58 20.29
CA SER A 743 -14.43 23.36 21.13
C SER A 743 -13.28 22.39 20.84
N LYS A 744 -12.62 22.54 19.69
CA LYS A 744 -11.48 21.74 19.27
C LYS A 744 -10.18 22.53 19.15
N CYS A 745 -10.26 23.85 19.03
CA CYS A 745 -9.10 24.73 19.14
C CYS A 745 -8.38 24.50 20.48
N GLN A 746 -7.08 24.73 20.51
CA GLN A 746 -6.27 24.58 21.72
C GLN A 746 -5.22 25.70 21.82
N SER A 747 -5.04 26.27 23.00
CA SER A 747 -4.01 27.30 23.26
C SER A 747 -2.93 26.78 24.21
N LEU A 748 -1.67 26.92 23.82
CA LEU A 748 -0.49 26.72 24.67
C LEU A 748 0.20 28.06 24.90
N CYS A 749 0.08 28.60 26.11
CA CYS A 749 0.66 29.89 26.48
C CYS A 749 1.70 29.69 27.59
N LEU A 750 2.96 30.04 27.30
CA LEU A 750 4.08 30.05 28.23
C LEU A 750 4.48 31.51 28.51
N GLU A 751 4.45 31.90 29.77
CA GLU A 751 4.86 33.23 30.21
C GLU A 751 6.15 33.13 31.05
N TRP A 752 7.17 33.90 30.69
CA TRP A 752 8.40 33.96 31.48
C TRP A 752 8.22 34.82 32.73
N GLN A 753 8.42 34.23 33.91
CA GLN A 753 8.39 34.94 35.17
C GLN A 753 9.81 35.27 35.62
N GLY A 754 10.25 36.52 35.37
CA GLY A 754 11.61 36.97 35.71
C GLY A 754 11.99 36.76 37.19
N LYS A 755 11.08 37.06 38.13
CA LYS A 755 11.29 36.85 39.58
C LYS A 755 11.46 35.37 39.94
N ALA A 756 10.62 34.50 39.40
CA ALA A 756 10.64 33.06 39.67
C ALA A 756 11.62 32.25 38.77
N LYS A 757 12.32 32.94 37.86
CA LYS A 757 13.25 32.38 36.84
C LYS A 757 12.70 31.13 36.13
N SER A 758 11.40 31.12 35.85
CA SER A 758 10.68 29.95 35.31
C SER A 758 9.52 30.35 34.40
N HIS A 759 9.10 29.42 33.54
CA HIS A 759 7.92 29.60 32.68
C HIS A 759 6.66 29.11 33.38
N LYS A 760 5.65 29.97 33.47
CA LYS A 760 4.29 29.61 33.89
C LYS A 760 3.47 29.23 32.67
N VAL A 761 2.79 28.08 32.72
CA VAL A 761 1.75 27.74 31.74
C VAL A 761 0.48 28.48 32.13
N LEU A 762 -0.07 29.28 31.23
CA LEU A 762 -1.27 30.06 31.50
C LEU A 762 -2.56 29.33 31.11
N GLY A 763 -3.65 29.65 31.82
CA GLY A 763 -4.99 29.14 31.53
C GLY A 763 -5.64 29.77 30.30
N SER A 764 -6.94 29.50 30.09
CA SER A 764 -7.68 29.94 28.90
C SER A 764 -7.85 31.47 28.87
N ILE A 765 -7.26 32.08 27.84
CA ILE A 765 -6.83 33.49 27.87
C ILE A 765 -7.15 34.26 26.57
N VAL A 766 -7.28 33.55 25.45
CA VAL A 766 -7.66 34.08 24.14
C VAL A 766 -9.14 33.76 23.90
N SER A 767 -9.89 34.76 23.47
CA SER A 767 -11.31 34.69 23.10
C SER A 767 -11.51 34.63 21.60
N VAL A 768 -12.59 33.97 21.18
CA VAL A 768 -13.12 33.98 19.81
C VAL A 768 -14.47 34.68 19.85
N LEU A 769 -14.68 35.64 18.94
CA LEU A 769 -15.99 36.25 18.73
C LEU A 769 -16.93 35.19 18.11
N ARG A 770 -18.21 35.19 18.50
CA ARG A 770 -19.22 34.33 17.85
C ARG A 770 -19.84 35.04 16.66
N ASP A 771 -20.16 34.28 15.63
CA ASP A 771 -21.02 34.74 14.55
C ASP A 771 -22.45 34.97 15.08
N ILE A 772 -22.97 36.18 14.90
CA ILE A 772 -24.34 36.57 15.26
C ILE A 772 -25.25 36.23 14.06
N GLU A 773 -25.64 34.96 13.96
CA GLU A 773 -26.64 34.48 12.98
C GLU A 773 -27.82 33.74 13.66
N GLN A 774 -27.91 33.83 14.99
CA GLN A 774 -29.12 33.43 15.72
C GLN A 774 -29.67 34.63 16.45
N GLU A 775 -30.58 35.34 15.79
CA GLU A 775 -31.46 36.31 16.42
C GLU A 775 -32.34 35.59 17.46
N THR A 776 -31.90 35.59 18.72
CA THR A 776 -32.77 35.76 19.89
C THR A 776 -31.91 35.91 21.16
N SER A 777 -32.27 36.88 22.00
CA SER A 777 -31.70 37.15 23.33
C SER A 777 -30.19 37.48 23.43
N VAL A 778 -29.89 38.77 23.23
CA VAL A 778 -28.94 39.60 24.01
C VAL A 778 -27.72 38.90 24.64
N GLY A 779 -26.55 39.09 24.03
CA GLY A 779 -25.25 38.88 24.69
C GLY A 779 -24.09 38.65 23.71
N GLU A 780 -23.09 39.53 23.73
CA GLU A 780 -21.81 39.36 23.00
C GLU A 780 -20.96 38.22 23.60
N GLY A 781 -21.39 36.99 23.38
CA GLY A 781 -20.89 35.80 24.06
C GLY A 781 -19.54 35.28 23.57
N SER A 782 -18.45 36.02 23.78
CA SER A 782 -17.10 35.56 23.42
C SER A 782 -16.77 34.18 24.02
N VAL A 783 -16.19 33.28 23.22
CA VAL A 783 -15.85 31.90 23.64
C VAL A 783 -14.35 31.79 23.83
N ARG A 784 -13.89 31.39 25.01
CA ARG A 784 -12.44 31.22 25.25
C ARG A 784 -11.93 29.90 24.68
N VAL A 785 -10.75 29.95 24.06
CA VAL A 785 -10.07 28.77 23.51
C VAL A 785 -9.55 27.87 24.65
N PRO A 786 -9.84 26.55 24.68
CA PRO A 786 -9.34 25.64 25.69
C PRO A 786 -7.81 25.67 25.83
N ALA A 787 -7.30 25.95 27.04
CA ALA A 787 -5.87 25.98 27.30
C ALA A 787 -5.30 24.60 27.70
N VAL A 788 -4.09 24.33 27.22
CA VAL A 788 -3.31 23.16 27.59
C VAL A 788 -2.77 23.35 29.02
N SER A 789 -3.08 22.41 29.92
CA SER A 789 -2.58 22.41 31.29
C SER A 789 -1.07 22.09 31.38
N VAL A 790 -0.45 22.30 32.54
CA VAL A 790 0.98 22.01 32.79
C VAL A 790 1.36 20.56 32.43
N THR A 791 0.46 19.61 32.70
CA THR A 791 0.61 18.17 32.38
C THR A 791 -0.02 17.77 31.05
N GLY A 792 -0.73 18.68 30.39
CA GLY A 792 -1.40 18.46 29.12
C GLY A 792 -0.45 18.47 27.92
N SER A 793 -1.03 18.32 26.74
CA SER A 793 -0.31 18.46 25.47
C SER A 793 -1.20 19.08 24.40
N LEU A 794 -0.57 19.82 23.50
CA LEU A 794 -1.14 20.41 22.30
C LEU A 794 -1.23 19.33 21.22
N SER A 795 -2.43 19.07 20.74
CA SER A 795 -2.72 18.09 19.69
C SER A 795 -2.58 18.74 18.31
N TYR A 796 -1.56 18.37 17.55
CA TYR A 796 -1.30 18.93 16.22
C TYR A 796 -0.76 17.88 15.24
N LEU A 797 -1.35 17.79 14.05
CA LEU A 797 -1.01 16.82 12.99
C LEU A 797 -0.85 15.38 13.50
N GLY A 798 -1.78 14.95 14.37
CA GLY A 798 -1.79 13.62 14.98
C GLY A 798 -0.67 13.35 16.00
N THR A 799 0.06 14.37 16.43
CA THR A 799 1.10 14.29 17.46
C THR A 799 0.72 15.15 18.66
N GLN A 800 1.09 14.72 19.86
CA GLN A 800 0.86 15.46 21.10
C GLN A 800 2.17 16.13 21.52
N ILE A 801 2.19 17.46 21.59
CA ILE A 801 3.36 18.29 21.91
C ILE A 801 3.16 18.89 23.30
N ARG A 802 4.09 18.63 24.23
CA ARG A 802 4.01 19.15 25.60
C ARG A 802 4.50 20.60 25.71
N PRO A 803 4.18 21.30 26.81
CA PRO A 803 4.77 22.59 27.18
C PRO A 803 6.31 22.63 27.21
N ASP A 804 6.99 21.48 27.28
CA ASP A 804 8.46 21.40 27.24
C ASP A 804 9.05 21.30 25.81
N GLY A 805 8.21 21.28 24.77
CA GLY A 805 8.59 21.10 23.36
C GLY A 805 8.96 19.66 22.99
N ASN A 806 8.70 18.69 23.87
CA ASN A 806 8.87 17.27 23.59
C ASN A 806 7.53 16.64 23.13
N CYS A 807 7.60 15.60 22.29
CA CYS A 807 6.41 14.89 21.83
C CYS A 807 6.11 13.67 22.70
N GLU A 808 4.83 13.46 22.99
CA GLU A 808 4.37 12.23 23.61
C GLU A 808 4.45 11.05 22.64
N VAL A 809 4.78 9.86 23.17
CA VAL A 809 4.84 8.62 22.40
C VAL A 809 4.14 7.52 23.19
N LYS A 810 3.05 6.99 22.64
CA LYS A 810 2.23 5.96 23.27
C LYS A 810 2.82 4.56 23.10
N GLU A 811 3.95 4.30 23.75
CA GLU A 811 4.69 3.02 23.68
C GLU A 811 3.85 1.80 24.14
N SER A 812 2.99 1.99 25.13
CA SER A 812 2.06 0.97 25.63
C SER A 812 1.07 0.50 24.56
N GLU A 813 0.58 1.39 23.70
CA GLU A 813 -0.34 1.06 22.61
C GLU A 813 0.32 0.14 21.57
N PHE A 814 1.60 0.33 21.24
CA PHE A 814 2.30 -0.56 20.30
C PHE A 814 2.49 -1.97 20.87
N ALA A 815 2.90 -2.08 22.14
CA ALA A 815 3.04 -3.37 22.82
C ALA A 815 1.68 -4.09 22.95
N SER A 816 0.61 -3.35 23.29
CA SER A 816 -0.76 -3.85 23.34
C SER A 816 -1.26 -4.32 21.97
N SER A 817 -0.99 -3.55 20.91
CA SER A 817 -1.34 -3.88 19.52
C SER A 817 -0.66 -5.16 19.05
N LEU A 818 0.63 -5.35 19.35
CA LEU A 818 1.34 -6.61 19.09
C LEU A 818 0.76 -7.78 19.93
N ALA A 819 0.29 -7.52 21.15
CA ALA A 819 -0.35 -8.54 21.98
C ALA A 819 -1.73 -8.96 21.45
N LYS A 820 -2.55 -8.01 20.95
CA LYS A 820 -3.81 -8.28 20.22
C LYS A 820 -3.54 -9.11 18.97
N LEU A 821 -2.60 -8.66 18.12
CA LEU A 821 -2.21 -9.36 16.90
C LEU A 821 -1.64 -10.77 17.14
N ARG A 822 -0.96 -11.00 18.28
CA ARG A 822 -0.48 -12.34 18.66
C ARG A 822 -1.65 -13.30 18.95
N ARG A 823 -2.72 -12.80 19.59
CA ARG A 823 -3.93 -13.59 19.92
C ARG A 823 -4.84 -13.84 18.72
N ALA A 824 -4.82 -12.98 17.70
CA ALA A 824 -5.68 -13.08 16.52
C ALA A 824 -5.64 -14.47 15.82
N PRO A 825 -6.76 -14.97 15.25
CA PRO A 825 -6.84 -16.26 14.55
C PRO A 825 -6.27 -16.16 13.13
N LEU A 826 -4.95 -15.94 13.03
CA LEU A 826 -4.21 -15.82 11.77
C LEU A 826 -2.94 -16.69 11.78
N LYS A 827 -2.46 -17.05 10.58
CA LYS A 827 -1.21 -17.80 10.39
C LYS A 827 0.00 -16.95 10.81
N GLY A 828 1.08 -17.59 11.25
CA GLY A 828 2.29 -16.89 11.71
C GLY A 828 2.92 -15.96 10.66
N THR A 829 2.88 -16.36 9.38
CA THR A 829 3.33 -15.53 8.25
C THR A 829 2.50 -14.25 8.08
N GLN A 830 1.17 -14.38 8.20
CA GLN A 830 0.22 -13.25 8.12
C GLN A 830 0.43 -12.29 9.29
N LYS A 831 0.59 -12.82 10.51
CA LYS A 831 0.92 -12.03 11.71
C LYS A 831 2.20 -11.22 11.55
N ILE A 832 3.23 -11.77 10.92
CA ILE A 832 4.46 -11.01 10.60
C ILE A 832 4.18 -9.90 9.60
N ARG A 833 3.41 -10.16 8.54
CA ARG A 833 3.08 -9.14 7.54
C ARG A 833 2.26 -7.99 8.15
N LEU A 834 1.24 -8.31 8.95
CA LEU A 834 0.49 -7.30 9.71
C LEU A 834 1.36 -6.56 10.74
N ALA A 835 2.35 -7.20 11.36
CA ALA A 835 3.30 -6.51 12.24
C ALA A 835 4.20 -5.53 11.47
N LYS A 836 4.59 -5.84 10.22
CA LYS A 836 5.31 -4.90 9.35
C LYS A 836 4.44 -3.67 9.00
N LEU A 837 3.14 -3.87 8.78
CA LEU A 837 2.18 -2.77 8.58
C LEU A 837 1.95 -1.95 9.86
N LEU A 838 1.85 -2.58 11.03
CA LEU A 838 1.74 -1.90 12.32
C LEU A 838 2.97 -1.01 12.59
N VAL A 839 4.17 -1.50 12.27
CA VAL A 839 5.40 -0.70 12.34
C VAL A 839 5.35 0.50 11.38
N GLN A 840 4.78 0.35 10.18
CA GLN A 840 4.60 1.47 9.25
C GLN A 840 3.60 2.52 9.77
N ARG A 841 2.52 2.10 10.46
CA ARG A 841 1.57 3.03 11.10
C ARG A 841 2.21 3.81 12.26
N GLN A 842 2.99 3.13 13.11
CA GLN A 842 3.67 3.77 14.24
C GLN A 842 4.92 4.56 13.83
N PHE A 843 5.42 4.37 12.61
CA PHE A 843 6.65 5.00 12.14
C PHE A 843 6.61 6.53 12.23
N TYR A 844 5.48 7.14 11.86
CA TYR A 844 5.28 8.60 11.89
C TYR A 844 5.52 9.17 13.29
N HIS A 845 4.75 8.73 14.30
CA HIS A 845 4.87 9.20 15.68
C HIS A 845 6.26 8.95 16.27
N VAL A 846 6.90 7.80 15.97
CA VAL A 846 8.25 7.49 16.45
C VAL A 846 9.34 8.33 15.73
N SER A 847 9.13 8.71 14.47
CA SER A 847 10.09 9.51 13.70
C SER A 847 10.03 11.01 14.01
N VAL A 848 8.85 11.52 14.38
CA VAL A 848 8.64 12.92 14.75
C VAL A 848 9.09 13.16 16.20
N ALA A 849 8.86 12.21 17.11
CA ALA A 849 9.14 12.40 18.52
C ALA A 849 10.64 12.50 18.88
N ASP A 850 10.91 12.91 20.12
CA ASP A 850 12.28 13.04 20.62
C ASP A 850 13.05 11.72 20.53
N LEU A 851 14.21 11.78 19.87
CA LEU A 851 15.14 10.67 19.72
C LEU A 851 15.67 10.22 21.09
N ASN A 852 14.98 9.26 21.69
CA ASN A 852 15.46 8.52 22.83
C ASN A 852 15.82 7.10 22.37
N MET A 853 17.13 6.81 22.27
CA MET A 853 17.63 5.52 21.78
C MET A 853 17.07 4.34 22.60
N LYS A 854 17.08 4.45 23.93
CA LYS A 854 16.51 3.44 24.85
C LYS A 854 15.00 3.21 24.64
N ARG A 855 14.26 4.22 24.15
CA ARG A 855 12.84 4.09 23.76
C ARG A 855 12.71 3.34 22.43
N ILE A 856 13.44 3.73 21.39
CA ILE A 856 13.36 3.07 20.07
C ILE A 856 13.82 1.60 20.15
N GLU A 857 14.86 1.31 20.94
CA GLU A 857 15.28 -0.05 21.24
C GLU A 857 14.20 -0.91 21.91
N ARG A 858 13.30 -0.32 22.72
CA ARG A 858 12.16 -1.04 23.31
C ARG A 858 11.14 -1.44 22.25
N TYR A 859 10.85 -0.58 21.27
CA TYR A 859 10.03 -0.93 20.10
C TYR A 859 10.64 -2.10 19.31
N ASP A 860 11.94 -2.02 18.98
CA ASP A 860 12.65 -3.10 18.28
C ASP A 860 12.77 -4.38 19.11
N ARG A 861 12.88 -4.29 20.45
CA ARG A 861 12.82 -5.44 21.37
C ARG A 861 11.42 -6.09 21.38
N ALA A 862 10.35 -5.29 21.38
CA ALA A 862 8.97 -5.77 21.33
C ALA A 862 8.67 -6.49 20.00
N LEU A 863 9.06 -5.91 18.86
CA LEU A 863 8.89 -6.51 17.53
C LEU A 863 9.64 -7.85 17.38
N ARG A 864 10.89 -7.91 17.86
CA ARG A 864 11.67 -9.16 17.88
C ARG A 864 11.05 -10.21 18.80
N SER A 865 10.61 -9.83 20.01
CA SER A 865 9.95 -10.71 20.97
C SER A 865 8.64 -11.28 20.41
N PHE A 866 7.81 -10.44 19.77
CA PHE A 866 6.61 -10.86 19.05
C PHE A 866 6.94 -11.89 17.96
N THR A 867 7.91 -11.59 17.09
CA THR A 867 8.27 -12.48 15.96
C THR A 867 8.78 -13.83 16.45
N LYS A 868 9.69 -13.85 17.43
CA LYS A 868 10.22 -15.09 18.02
C LYS A 868 9.10 -15.95 18.60
N LYS A 869 8.14 -15.34 19.30
CA LYS A 869 6.94 -16.03 19.85
C LYS A 869 6.01 -16.56 18.75
N VAL A 870 5.78 -15.81 17.67
CA VAL A 870 4.87 -16.18 16.57
C VAL A 870 5.42 -17.31 15.69
N LEU A 871 6.74 -17.38 15.49
CA LEU A 871 7.40 -18.43 14.71
C LEU A 871 7.91 -19.61 15.54
N HIS A 872 7.76 -19.58 16.87
CA HIS A 872 8.35 -20.55 17.81
C HIS A 872 9.89 -20.65 17.64
N LEU A 873 10.56 -19.50 17.59
CA LEU A 873 12.01 -19.41 17.52
C LEU A 873 12.63 -19.23 18.93
N PRO A 874 13.77 -19.85 19.23
CA PRO A 874 14.49 -19.67 20.50
C PRO A 874 14.76 -18.21 20.88
N LYS A 875 14.87 -17.92 22.18
CA LYS A 875 15.24 -16.57 22.67
C LYS A 875 16.57 -16.09 22.06
N SER A 876 17.51 -17.02 21.86
CA SER A 876 18.85 -16.85 21.30
C SER A 876 18.93 -16.63 19.78
N THR A 877 17.82 -16.65 19.04
CA THR A 877 17.86 -16.40 17.58
C THR A 877 18.53 -15.07 17.25
N ALA A 878 19.49 -15.10 16.34
CA ALA A 878 20.28 -13.95 15.91
C ALA A 878 19.39 -12.79 15.47
N THR A 879 19.69 -11.59 15.98
CA THR A 879 18.94 -10.37 15.61
C THR A 879 19.17 -10.01 14.13
N SER A 880 20.37 -10.24 13.62
CA SER A 880 20.76 -10.01 12.23
C SER A 880 19.92 -10.83 11.22
N PHE A 881 19.55 -12.07 11.54
CA PHE A 881 18.62 -12.87 10.70
C PHE A 881 17.23 -12.22 10.55
N LEU A 882 16.71 -11.65 11.64
CA LEU A 882 15.37 -11.06 11.69
C LEU A 882 15.28 -9.83 10.76
N TYR A 883 16.31 -8.99 10.76
CA TYR A 883 16.38 -7.75 9.98
C TYR A 883 16.96 -7.92 8.56
N THR A 884 17.77 -8.97 8.31
CA THR A 884 18.27 -9.29 6.97
C THR A 884 17.13 -9.39 5.97
N LYS A 885 17.28 -8.73 4.81
CA LYS A 885 16.23 -8.66 3.77
C LYS A 885 15.86 -10.06 3.28
N THR A 886 14.60 -10.25 2.88
CA THR A 886 14.12 -11.53 2.33
C THR A 886 14.88 -11.97 1.08
N ARG A 887 15.24 -11.03 0.20
CA ARG A 887 16.07 -11.29 -0.99
C ARG A 887 17.47 -11.84 -0.66
N ASP A 888 17.93 -11.63 0.58
CA ASP A 888 19.26 -11.94 1.09
C ASP A 888 19.21 -13.07 2.17
N GLY A 889 18.11 -13.82 2.24
CA GLY A 889 17.97 -15.02 3.07
C GLY A 889 17.32 -14.82 4.46
N GLY A 890 17.01 -13.59 4.88
CA GLY A 890 16.41 -13.29 6.19
C GLY A 890 14.88 -13.14 6.19
N LEU A 891 14.29 -12.75 7.32
CA LEU A 891 12.83 -12.48 7.43
C LEU A 891 12.42 -11.08 6.93
N GLY A 892 13.38 -10.18 6.74
CA GLY A 892 13.17 -8.80 6.28
C GLY A 892 12.22 -8.01 7.18
N LEU A 893 12.35 -8.12 8.50
CA LEU A 893 11.67 -7.21 9.42
C LEU A 893 12.32 -5.82 9.36
N PRO A 894 11.52 -4.74 9.42
CA PRO A 894 12.06 -3.41 9.57
C PRO A 894 12.70 -3.26 10.96
N CYS A 895 13.99 -2.93 11.01
CA CYS A 895 14.60 -2.33 12.20
C CYS A 895 14.08 -0.89 12.30
N ILE A 896 13.38 -0.56 13.38
CA ILE A 896 12.71 0.74 13.56
C ILE A 896 13.77 1.82 13.74
N PHE A 897 14.80 1.56 14.55
CA PHE A 897 15.94 2.45 14.74
C PHE A 897 16.58 2.87 13.41
N GLU A 898 17.00 1.92 12.58
CA GLU A 898 17.64 2.26 11.30
C GLU A 898 16.71 2.99 10.33
N LYS A 899 15.42 2.64 10.31
CA LYS A 899 14.44 3.35 9.48
C LYS A 899 14.29 4.81 9.91
N VAL A 900 14.19 5.06 11.22
CA VAL A 900 14.04 6.41 11.78
C VAL A 900 15.29 7.23 11.48
N MET A 901 16.48 6.69 11.75
CA MET A 901 17.73 7.43 11.51
C MET A 901 17.94 7.73 10.01
N LYS A 902 17.60 6.80 9.10
CA LYS A 902 17.70 7.04 7.64
C LYS A 902 16.66 8.04 7.14
N PHE A 903 15.45 8.03 7.69
CA PHE A 903 14.43 9.04 7.40
C PHE A 903 14.86 10.42 7.87
N LEU A 904 15.34 10.54 9.11
CA LEU A 904 15.81 11.81 9.67
C LEU A 904 17.06 12.35 8.94
N ARG A 905 17.98 11.49 8.49
CA ARG A 905 19.07 11.86 7.57
C ARG A 905 18.55 12.38 6.22
N GLY A 906 17.40 11.87 5.77
CA GLY A 906 16.68 12.39 4.60
C GLY A 906 16.05 13.76 4.83
N GLN A 907 15.38 13.95 5.97
CA GLN A 907 14.73 15.23 6.30
C GLN A 907 15.74 16.33 6.63
N LEU A 908 16.81 16.03 7.35
CA LEU A 908 17.86 17.01 7.67
C LEU A 908 18.46 17.63 6.40
N ARG A 909 18.75 16.81 5.37
CA ARG A 909 19.21 17.31 4.08
C ARG A 909 18.19 18.22 3.40
N LYS A 910 16.89 17.93 3.51
CA LYS A 910 15.83 18.80 2.96
C LYS A 910 15.71 20.13 3.70
N LEU A 911 15.82 20.12 5.03
CA LEU A 911 15.87 21.35 5.83
C LEU A 911 17.07 22.22 5.41
N GLN A 912 18.25 21.60 5.25
CA GLN A 912 19.49 22.28 4.83
C GLN A 912 19.46 22.81 3.39
N THR A 913 18.60 22.28 2.52
CA THR A 913 18.43 22.75 1.12
C THR A 913 17.11 23.49 0.90
N SER A 914 16.43 23.95 1.95
CA SER A 914 15.17 24.68 1.79
C SER A 914 15.42 26.14 1.43
N THR A 915 14.54 26.70 0.60
CA THR A 915 14.48 28.13 0.27
C THR A 915 13.73 28.98 1.29
N ASP A 916 12.92 28.35 2.15
CA ASP A 916 12.13 29.03 3.18
C ASP A 916 13.06 29.54 4.31
N LEU A 917 13.10 30.87 4.50
CA LEU A 917 13.92 31.56 5.51
C LEU A 917 13.69 31.01 6.93
N TRP A 918 12.44 30.70 7.29
CA TRP A 918 12.13 30.11 8.59
C TRP A 918 12.71 28.70 8.70
N ILE A 919 12.68 27.90 7.64
CA ILE A 919 13.26 26.55 7.65
C ILE A 919 14.79 26.60 7.75
N ILE A 920 15.43 27.62 7.16
CA ILE A 920 16.86 27.90 7.32
C ILE A 920 17.18 28.26 8.78
N ALA A 921 16.41 29.17 9.40
CA ALA A 921 16.57 29.52 10.82
C ALA A 921 16.31 28.31 11.74
N LEU A 922 15.28 27.51 11.45
CA LEU A 922 14.96 26.25 12.14
C LEU A 922 16.13 25.25 12.09
N ALA A 923 16.84 25.15 10.96
CA ALA A 923 18.00 24.27 10.82
C ALA A 923 19.17 24.67 11.73
N GLN A 924 19.29 25.97 12.07
CA GLN A 924 20.31 26.49 12.98
C GLN A 924 19.99 26.25 14.46
N THR A 925 18.75 25.91 14.82
CA THR A 925 18.32 25.72 16.22
C THR A 925 19.11 24.61 16.93
N GLN A 926 19.28 24.75 18.25
CA GLN A 926 19.94 23.72 19.07
C GLN A 926 19.28 22.33 18.91
N LEU A 927 17.96 22.28 18.70
CA LEU A 927 17.21 21.04 18.49
C LEU A 927 17.70 20.29 17.24
N VAL A 928 17.85 20.99 16.11
CA VAL A 928 18.29 20.39 14.84
C VAL A 928 19.79 20.10 14.88
N GLN A 929 20.63 20.96 15.47
CA GLN A 929 22.06 20.66 15.67
C GLN A 929 22.31 19.42 16.56
N LYS A 930 21.52 19.25 17.64
CA LYS A 930 21.56 18.05 18.51
C LYS A 930 21.10 16.80 17.75
N LEU A 931 20.19 16.93 16.79
CA LEU A 931 19.75 15.86 15.89
C LEU A 931 20.86 15.49 14.86
N GLN A 932 21.45 16.48 14.19
CA GLN A 932 22.52 16.29 13.21
C GLN A 932 23.70 15.49 13.78
N ARG A 933 24.25 15.92 14.93
CA ARG A 933 25.36 15.21 15.62
C ARG A 933 25.06 13.76 15.98
N ARG A 934 23.78 13.38 16.12
CA ARG A 934 23.34 11.98 16.36
C ARG A 934 23.23 11.17 15.07
N ILE A 935 22.84 11.81 13.97
CA ILE A 935 22.75 11.18 12.64
C ILE A 935 24.15 10.91 12.08
N GLU A 936 25.09 11.83 12.26
CA GLU A 936 26.49 11.69 11.83
C GLU A 936 27.19 10.51 12.51
N LYS A 937 26.94 10.32 13.82
CA LYS A 937 27.44 9.16 14.58
C LYS A 937 26.79 7.83 14.18
N PHE A 938 25.68 7.82 13.43
CA PHE A 938 24.97 6.60 13.05
C PHE A 938 25.51 6.01 11.74
N LYS A 939 26.24 4.88 11.87
CA LYS A 939 26.69 4.04 10.75
C LYS A 939 25.61 3.02 10.37
N ASP A 940 25.33 2.90 9.08
CA ASP A 940 24.40 1.91 8.52
C ASP A 940 24.96 0.48 8.70
N ARG A 941 24.17 -0.47 9.22
CA ARG A 941 24.63 -1.87 9.39
C ARG A 941 24.35 -2.74 8.17
N ASN A 942 25.24 -3.72 7.96
CA ASN A 942 25.03 -4.80 6.99
C ASN A 942 24.57 -6.07 7.71
N TRP A 943 23.25 -6.18 7.97
CA TRP A 943 22.66 -7.32 8.67
C TRP A 943 22.97 -8.68 8.05
N GLN A 944 23.16 -8.78 6.73
CA GLN A 944 23.48 -10.05 6.07
C GLN A 944 24.90 -10.51 6.43
N GLN A 945 25.86 -9.60 6.42
CA GLN A 945 27.24 -9.88 6.82
C GLN A 945 27.36 -10.14 8.31
N GLU A 946 26.64 -9.38 9.16
CA GLU A 946 26.51 -9.68 10.58
C GLU A 946 25.88 -11.06 10.82
N PHE A 947 24.91 -11.50 10.00
CA PHE A 947 24.29 -12.82 10.13
C PHE A 947 25.24 -13.95 9.71
N SER A 948 25.90 -13.85 8.56
CA SER A 948 26.84 -14.88 8.07
C SER A 948 28.02 -15.14 9.02
N ARG A 949 28.45 -14.12 9.77
CA ARG A 949 29.47 -14.25 10.83
C ARG A 949 28.99 -15.02 12.07
N THR A 950 27.69 -15.20 12.26
CA THR A 950 27.16 -16.02 13.37
C THR A 950 27.11 -17.49 12.97
N TRP A 951 27.29 -18.40 13.93
CA TRP A 951 27.12 -19.84 13.70
C TRP A 951 25.74 -20.18 13.09
N GLN A 952 24.68 -19.45 13.48
CA GLN A 952 23.31 -19.62 12.94
C GLN A 952 23.23 -19.27 11.44
N GLY A 953 24.05 -18.32 10.99
CA GLY A 953 24.17 -17.90 9.60
C GLY A 953 25.30 -18.57 8.82
N HIS A 954 25.98 -19.59 9.37
CA HIS A 954 26.98 -20.34 8.62
C HIS A 954 26.39 -20.88 7.29
N GLY A 955 27.04 -20.52 6.17
CA GLY A 955 26.58 -20.81 4.80
C GLY A 955 25.43 -19.92 4.27
N ALA A 956 25.00 -18.88 4.99
CA ALA A 956 23.92 -17.99 4.56
C ALA A 956 24.24 -17.18 3.28
N ASP A 957 25.51 -17.02 2.92
CA ASP A 957 25.92 -16.40 1.65
C ASP A 957 25.41 -17.16 0.42
N SER A 958 25.14 -18.47 0.53
CA SER A 958 24.44 -19.28 -0.49
C SER A 958 23.05 -18.71 -0.87
N PHE A 959 22.45 -17.94 0.04
CA PHE A 959 21.13 -17.33 -0.11
C PHE A 959 21.20 -15.84 -0.46
N LYS A 960 22.38 -15.22 -0.47
CA LYS A 960 22.56 -13.79 -0.77
C LYS A 960 22.14 -13.47 -2.20
N ALA A 961 21.26 -12.47 -2.36
CA ALA A 961 20.66 -12.10 -3.65
C ALA A 961 20.20 -13.32 -4.50
N ASN A 962 19.62 -14.35 -3.88
CA ASN A 962 19.17 -15.57 -4.57
C ASN A 962 17.63 -15.66 -4.57
N PRO A 963 16.94 -15.10 -5.58
CA PRO A 963 15.47 -15.04 -5.59
C PRO A 963 14.81 -16.42 -5.66
N VAL A 964 15.49 -17.40 -6.28
CA VAL A 964 15.00 -18.78 -6.41
C VAL A 964 15.06 -19.49 -5.05
N ALA A 965 16.17 -19.39 -4.31
CA ALA A 965 16.29 -19.97 -2.97
C ALA A 965 15.37 -19.30 -1.92
N ASN A 966 15.10 -17.99 -2.08
CA ASN A 966 14.44 -17.17 -1.06
C ASN A 966 12.93 -16.97 -1.26
N PHE A 967 12.36 -17.44 -2.38
CA PHE A 967 10.99 -17.15 -2.80
C PHE A 967 9.89 -17.45 -1.74
N TRP A 968 10.16 -18.35 -0.80
CA TRP A 968 9.20 -18.79 0.21
C TRP A 968 9.23 -17.98 1.51
N LEU A 969 10.30 -17.23 1.78
CA LEU A 969 10.47 -16.41 3.00
C LEU A 969 9.41 -15.29 3.17
N PRO A 970 8.85 -14.67 2.11
CA PRO A 970 7.72 -13.75 2.25
C PRO A 970 6.41 -14.38 2.76
N GLY A 971 6.32 -15.71 2.84
CA GLY A 971 5.20 -16.41 3.51
C GLY A 971 3.93 -16.59 2.69
N GLN A 972 3.92 -16.27 1.39
CA GLN A 972 2.78 -16.43 0.47
C GLN A 972 2.73 -17.80 -0.26
N THR A 973 3.46 -18.82 0.19
CA THR A 973 3.48 -20.11 -0.49
C THR A 973 2.29 -21.00 -0.13
N LYS A 974 1.46 -21.34 -1.12
CA LYS A 974 0.50 -22.47 -1.04
C LYS A 974 1.18 -23.79 -0.60
N PHE A 975 2.49 -23.88 -0.82
CA PHE A 975 3.29 -25.08 -0.62
C PHE A 975 3.62 -25.43 0.84
N PHE A 976 3.52 -24.50 1.81
CA PHE A 976 3.77 -24.77 3.23
C PHE A 976 2.52 -24.64 4.12
N LYS A 977 2.22 -25.69 4.90
CA LYS A 977 1.36 -25.57 6.09
C LYS A 977 2.13 -24.81 7.19
N GLY A 978 1.44 -24.01 8.01
CA GLY A 978 2.08 -23.07 8.96
C GLY A 978 3.17 -23.69 9.88
N ARG A 979 2.94 -24.89 10.42
CA ARG A 979 3.95 -25.61 11.23
C ARG A 979 5.22 -25.95 10.42
N VAL A 980 5.08 -26.30 9.15
CA VAL A 980 6.21 -26.63 8.26
C VAL A 980 6.98 -25.37 7.89
N TYR A 981 6.29 -24.24 7.67
CA TYR A 981 6.96 -22.94 7.47
C TYR A 981 7.86 -22.57 8.65
N ASN A 982 7.34 -22.66 9.89
CA ASN A 982 8.13 -22.35 11.08
C ASN A 982 9.37 -23.26 11.20
N GLN A 983 9.23 -24.55 10.88
CA GLN A 983 10.36 -25.49 10.85
C GLN A 983 11.34 -25.26 9.68
N ALA A 984 10.87 -24.75 8.54
CA ALA A 984 11.72 -24.33 7.44
C ALA A 984 12.56 -23.09 7.81
N VAL A 985 11.99 -22.15 8.57
CA VAL A 985 12.74 -21.02 9.16
C VAL A 985 13.78 -21.52 10.16
N GLN A 986 13.41 -22.42 11.08
CA GLN A 986 14.35 -23.05 12.02
C GLN A 986 15.48 -23.78 11.29
N LEU A 987 15.18 -24.53 10.22
CA LEU A 987 16.18 -25.20 9.38
C LEU A 987 17.12 -24.20 8.70
N ARG A 988 16.59 -23.09 8.15
CA ARG A 988 17.38 -22.02 7.52
C ARG A 988 18.38 -21.40 8.49
N THR A 989 17.99 -21.18 9.75
CA THR A 989 18.83 -20.56 10.80
C THR A 989 19.64 -21.56 11.63
N GLN A 990 19.63 -22.85 11.30
CA GLN A 990 20.25 -23.91 12.08
C GLN A 990 19.73 -24.02 13.55
N LEU A 991 18.48 -23.63 13.77
CA LEU A 991 17.77 -23.69 15.06
C LEU A 991 16.70 -24.80 15.11
N PHE A 992 16.78 -25.78 14.21
CA PHE A 992 15.95 -26.98 14.32
C PHE A 992 16.45 -27.84 15.49
N PRO A 993 15.59 -28.32 16.41
CA PRO A 993 16.04 -29.04 17.60
C PRO A 993 16.86 -30.31 17.31
N THR A 994 18.17 -30.21 17.49
CA THR A 994 19.13 -31.31 17.70
C THR A 994 19.77 -31.17 19.09
N ARG A 995 20.46 -32.20 19.61
CA ARG A 995 21.13 -32.18 20.92
C ARG A 995 22.04 -30.95 21.07
N ARG A 996 22.92 -30.67 20.08
CA ARG A 996 23.80 -29.49 20.09
C ARG A 996 23.07 -28.13 20.10
N THR A 997 21.81 -28.06 19.67
CA THR A 997 21.02 -26.81 19.69
C THR A 997 20.19 -26.62 20.98
N GLN A 998 20.15 -27.63 21.85
CA GLN A 998 19.54 -27.50 23.17
C GLN A 998 20.54 -26.79 24.09
N TYR A 999 20.04 -25.83 24.88
CA TYR A 999 20.89 -25.09 25.82
C TYR A 999 21.23 -25.98 27.01
N ASN A 1000 22.48 -25.89 27.47
CA ASN A 1000 23.03 -26.55 28.66
C ASN A 1000 23.23 -28.08 28.53
N THR A 1001 23.50 -28.60 27.33
CA THR A 1001 23.99 -29.97 27.14
C THR A 1001 25.52 -30.03 27.19
N ASP A 1002 26.05 -30.83 28.11
CA ASP A 1002 27.46 -31.23 28.20
C ASP A 1002 27.99 -31.66 26.81
N PRO A 1003 29.19 -31.21 26.37
CA PRO A 1003 29.87 -31.70 25.17
C PRO A 1003 29.77 -33.22 24.93
N ALA A 1004 29.92 -34.06 25.95
CA ALA A 1004 29.77 -35.51 25.86
C ALA A 1004 28.35 -35.94 25.44
N THR A 1005 27.33 -35.24 25.94
CA THR A 1005 25.92 -35.51 25.60
C THR A 1005 25.51 -34.99 24.22
N ASN A 1006 26.36 -34.19 23.55
CA ASN A 1006 26.08 -33.65 22.21
C ASN A 1006 26.36 -34.63 21.06
N MET A 1007 26.86 -35.83 21.35
CA MET A 1007 27.03 -36.92 20.37
C MET A 1007 25.69 -37.39 19.79
N CYS A 1008 25.74 -37.92 18.56
CA CYS A 1008 24.58 -38.40 17.84
C CYS A 1008 23.78 -39.44 18.65
N ARG A 1009 22.47 -39.22 18.79
CA ARG A 1009 21.59 -40.10 19.59
C ARG A 1009 21.41 -41.53 19.05
N HIS A 1010 21.97 -41.83 17.88
CA HIS A 1010 21.96 -43.15 17.24
C HIS A 1010 23.38 -43.73 17.11
N GLY A 1011 24.27 -43.41 18.06
CA GLY A 1011 25.59 -44.06 18.19
C GLY A 1011 26.66 -43.65 17.16
N CYS A 1012 26.43 -42.61 16.36
CA CYS A 1012 27.44 -42.16 15.39
C CYS A 1012 28.58 -41.39 16.11
N PRO A 1013 29.86 -41.53 15.68
CA PRO A 1013 31.02 -40.85 16.26
C PRO A 1013 31.10 -39.36 15.84
N SER A 1014 29.97 -38.66 15.81
CA SER A 1014 29.86 -37.27 15.39
C SER A 1014 28.85 -36.53 16.26
N GLN A 1015 29.11 -35.25 16.50
CA GLN A 1015 28.15 -34.38 17.19
C GLN A 1015 26.85 -34.22 16.39
N GLU A 1016 25.73 -34.18 17.10
CA GLU A 1016 24.38 -34.08 16.54
C GLU A 1016 24.09 -32.66 16.01
N THR A 1017 24.67 -32.33 14.86
CA THR A 1017 24.40 -31.13 14.08
C THR A 1017 23.34 -31.40 13.01
N ILE A 1018 22.67 -30.34 12.54
CA ILE A 1018 21.79 -30.43 11.37
C ILE A 1018 22.56 -30.91 10.13
N GLN A 1019 23.82 -30.51 9.98
CA GLN A 1019 24.70 -30.97 8.91
C GLN A 1019 24.94 -32.49 9.00
N HIS A 1020 25.36 -33.01 10.16
CA HIS A 1020 25.54 -34.44 10.39
C HIS A 1020 24.28 -35.24 10.03
N VAL A 1021 23.13 -34.85 10.60
CA VAL A 1021 21.87 -35.57 10.33
C VAL A 1021 21.49 -35.51 8.85
N LEU A 1022 21.59 -34.34 8.20
CA LEU A 1022 21.15 -34.18 6.81
C LEU A 1022 22.12 -34.69 5.74
N GLN A 1023 23.37 -35.02 6.11
CA GLN A 1023 24.42 -35.40 5.16
C GLN A 1023 25.09 -36.76 5.46
N SER A 1024 25.51 -37.04 6.69
CA SER A 1024 26.37 -38.21 7.00
C SER A 1024 25.76 -39.29 7.90
N CYS A 1025 24.85 -38.95 8.83
CA CYS A 1025 24.29 -39.90 9.81
C CYS A 1025 23.72 -41.20 9.18
N PRO A 1026 24.29 -42.40 9.42
CA PRO A 1026 23.83 -43.65 8.81
C PRO A 1026 22.34 -43.96 9.06
N PHE A 1027 21.84 -43.67 10.26
CA PHE A 1027 20.44 -43.91 10.65
C PHE A 1027 19.40 -43.30 9.68
N VAL A 1028 19.72 -42.18 9.01
CA VAL A 1028 18.81 -41.54 8.04
C VAL A 1028 19.24 -41.69 6.58
N GLN A 1029 20.14 -42.64 6.27
CA GLN A 1029 20.62 -42.91 4.90
C GLN A 1029 19.49 -43.23 3.93
N GLY A 1030 18.58 -44.15 4.27
CA GLY A 1030 17.42 -44.45 3.44
C GLY A 1030 16.49 -43.23 3.22
N ALA A 1031 16.47 -42.28 4.14
CA ALA A 1031 15.73 -41.01 3.98
C ALA A 1031 16.51 -39.96 3.18
N ARG A 1032 17.85 -39.98 3.16
CA ARG A 1032 18.67 -39.19 2.22
C ARG A 1032 18.44 -39.63 0.79
N ILE A 1033 18.45 -40.94 0.54
CA ILE A 1033 18.18 -41.56 -0.77
C ILE A 1033 16.78 -41.14 -1.25
N LYS A 1034 15.73 -41.42 -0.46
CA LYS A 1034 14.35 -40.98 -0.77
C LYS A 1034 14.18 -39.47 -1.00
N ARG A 1035 15.03 -38.60 -0.42
CA ARG A 1035 15.03 -37.14 -0.70
C ARG A 1035 15.66 -36.80 -2.04
N HIS A 1036 16.73 -37.50 -2.40
CA HIS A 1036 17.43 -37.38 -3.68
C HIS A 1036 16.51 -37.85 -4.82
N ASP A 1037 16.00 -39.07 -4.73
CA ASP A 1037 15.21 -39.72 -5.78
C ASP A 1037 13.96 -38.90 -6.10
N LYS A 1038 13.31 -38.34 -5.06
CA LYS A 1038 12.19 -37.39 -5.17
C LYS A 1038 12.46 -36.15 -6.04
N VAL A 1039 13.71 -35.76 -6.27
CA VAL A 1039 14.09 -34.68 -7.20
C VAL A 1039 14.38 -35.24 -8.59
N VAL A 1040 15.07 -36.38 -8.68
CA VAL A 1040 15.32 -37.10 -9.96
C VAL A 1040 14.02 -37.54 -10.62
N ASP A 1041 13.10 -38.14 -9.88
CA ASP A 1041 11.77 -38.55 -10.34
C ASP A 1041 10.97 -37.35 -10.85
N ALA A 1042 11.08 -36.18 -10.21
CA ALA A 1042 10.38 -34.97 -10.63
C ALA A 1042 10.96 -34.37 -11.92
N LEU A 1043 12.26 -34.55 -12.16
CA LEU A 1043 12.88 -34.22 -13.45
C LEU A 1043 12.46 -35.25 -14.52
N THR A 1044 12.48 -36.53 -14.18
CA THR A 1044 12.05 -37.63 -15.06
C THR A 1044 10.59 -37.47 -15.49
N GLU A 1045 9.68 -37.13 -14.57
CA GLU A 1045 8.25 -36.88 -14.85
C GLU A 1045 8.02 -35.64 -15.74
N TYR A 1046 8.98 -34.70 -15.76
CA TYR A 1046 8.97 -33.58 -16.69
C TYR A 1046 9.47 -34.01 -18.08
N VAL A 1047 10.61 -34.70 -18.15
CA VAL A 1047 11.21 -35.17 -19.42
C VAL A 1047 10.29 -36.18 -20.13
N LYS A 1048 9.56 -37.02 -19.39
CA LYS A 1048 8.49 -37.89 -19.94
C LYS A 1048 7.34 -37.16 -20.63
N LYS A 1049 7.22 -35.84 -20.49
CA LYS A 1049 6.18 -34.99 -21.12
C LYS A 1049 6.76 -34.13 -22.25
N THR A 1050 7.97 -34.45 -22.69
CA THR A 1050 8.70 -33.80 -23.79
C THR A 1050 9.21 -34.87 -24.74
N ASP A 1051 9.43 -34.53 -26.01
CA ASP A 1051 9.86 -35.47 -27.05
C ASP A 1051 11.35 -35.86 -26.96
N PHE A 1052 12.01 -35.60 -25.82
CA PHE A 1052 13.41 -35.95 -25.60
C PHE A 1052 13.56 -37.41 -25.22
N LYS A 1053 14.44 -38.13 -25.93
CA LYS A 1053 14.84 -39.48 -25.54
C LYS A 1053 15.67 -39.41 -24.25
N PHE A 1054 15.42 -40.30 -23.30
CA PHE A 1054 16.11 -40.29 -22.01
C PHE A 1054 16.34 -41.69 -21.44
N LEU A 1055 17.36 -41.81 -20.58
CA LEU A 1055 17.70 -43.00 -19.82
C LEU A 1055 17.81 -42.62 -18.33
N LYS A 1056 17.09 -43.34 -17.46
CA LYS A 1056 17.14 -43.13 -15.99
C LYS A 1056 18.02 -44.21 -15.34
N GLU A 1057 18.89 -43.81 -14.41
CA GLU A 1057 19.63 -44.70 -13.51
C GLU A 1057 20.45 -45.81 -14.22
N THR A 1058 20.92 -45.55 -15.43
CA THR A 1058 21.60 -46.53 -16.28
C THR A 1058 23.03 -46.78 -15.82
N TYR A 1059 23.49 -48.03 -15.88
CA TYR A 1059 24.88 -48.38 -15.66
C TYR A 1059 25.64 -48.25 -16.98
N LEU A 1060 26.66 -47.39 -17.01
CA LEU A 1060 27.63 -47.29 -18.09
C LEU A 1060 28.97 -47.86 -17.62
N THR A 1061 29.71 -48.49 -18.52
CA THR A 1061 31.03 -49.07 -18.26
C THR A 1061 32.05 -48.44 -19.19
N LYS A 1062 33.11 -47.86 -18.61
CA LYS A 1062 34.26 -47.36 -19.37
C LYS A 1062 35.54 -47.96 -18.80
N GLY A 1063 36.14 -48.88 -19.55
CA GLY A 1063 37.20 -49.75 -19.01
C GLY A 1063 36.70 -50.48 -17.77
N THR A 1064 37.50 -50.45 -16.69
CA THR A 1064 37.16 -51.05 -15.39
C THR A 1064 36.19 -50.21 -14.55
N GLN A 1065 35.84 -48.99 -14.95
CA GLN A 1065 35.03 -48.08 -14.15
C GLN A 1065 33.53 -48.18 -14.45
N ARG A 1066 32.73 -48.54 -13.44
CA ARG A 1066 31.27 -48.58 -13.50
C ARG A 1066 30.66 -47.24 -13.06
N LEU A 1067 30.02 -46.55 -13.99
CA LEU A 1067 29.37 -45.25 -13.78
C LEU A 1067 27.85 -45.42 -13.75
N LYS A 1068 27.17 -44.71 -12.84
CA LYS A 1068 25.70 -44.63 -12.78
C LYS A 1068 25.29 -43.16 -12.67
N PRO A 1069 25.01 -42.45 -13.78
CA PRO A 1069 24.33 -41.16 -13.75
C PRO A 1069 22.84 -41.32 -13.40
N ASP A 1070 22.23 -40.29 -12.83
CA ASP A 1070 20.80 -40.33 -12.45
C ASP A 1070 19.88 -40.28 -13.67
N LEU A 1071 20.21 -39.43 -14.64
CA LEU A 1071 19.44 -39.22 -15.86
C LEU A 1071 20.36 -38.81 -17.03
N ILE A 1072 20.18 -39.40 -18.19
CA ILE A 1072 20.79 -38.97 -19.47
C ILE A 1072 19.65 -38.52 -20.39
N ILE A 1073 19.81 -37.38 -21.06
CA ILE A 1073 18.79 -36.81 -21.95
C ILE A 1073 19.46 -36.48 -23.29
N VAL A 1074 18.92 -36.97 -24.40
CA VAL A 1074 19.42 -36.65 -25.75
C VAL A 1074 18.50 -35.64 -26.43
N LYS A 1075 19.09 -34.56 -26.92
CA LYS A 1075 18.43 -33.47 -27.66
C LYS A 1075 19.35 -32.97 -28.75
N GLU A 1076 18.86 -32.85 -29.98
CA GLU A 1076 19.61 -32.26 -31.11
C GLU A 1076 21.00 -32.91 -31.33
N GLY A 1077 21.13 -34.22 -31.08
CA GLY A 1077 22.40 -34.96 -31.18
C GLY A 1077 23.38 -34.80 -30.01
N VAL A 1078 23.02 -34.05 -28.95
CA VAL A 1078 23.85 -33.90 -27.74
C VAL A 1078 23.25 -34.70 -26.59
N ALA A 1079 24.09 -35.50 -25.92
CA ALA A 1079 23.74 -36.26 -24.72
C ALA A 1079 24.09 -35.47 -23.45
N TYR A 1080 23.07 -35.04 -22.72
CA TYR A 1080 23.20 -34.33 -21.45
C TYR A 1080 23.18 -35.32 -20.29
N VAL A 1081 24.31 -35.48 -19.61
CA VAL A 1081 24.44 -36.28 -18.38
C VAL A 1081 24.05 -35.42 -17.19
N VAL A 1082 22.90 -35.72 -16.60
CA VAL A 1082 22.28 -34.94 -15.53
C VAL A 1082 22.31 -35.74 -14.23
N ASP A 1083 23.08 -35.23 -13.26
CA ASP A 1083 23.26 -35.82 -11.94
C ASP A 1083 22.84 -34.83 -10.84
N VAL A 1084 22.07 -35.30 -9.87
CA VAL A 1084 21.45 -34.50 -8.81
C VAL A 1084 22.20 -34.69 -7.50
N THR A 1085 22.66 -33.58 -6.90
CA THR A 1085 23.37 -33.63 -5.61
C THR A 1085 22.72 -32.69 -4.59
N VAL A 1086 22.33 -33.23 -3.43
CA VAL A 1086 21.71 -32.48 -2.32
C VAL A 1086 22.72 -32.25 -1.19
N ALA A 1087 23.55 -31.24 -1.37
CA ALA A 1087 24.64 -30.88 -0.47
C ALA A 1087 24.20 -29.95 0.68
N TYR A 1088 25.08 -29.74 1.66
CA TYR A 1088 24.88 -28.70 2.68
C TYR A 1088 25.08 -27.30 2.07
N ASP A 1089 24.23 -26.33 2.45
CA ASP A 1089 24.19 -25.01 1.83
C ASP A 1089 25.41 -24.17 2.23
N HIS A 1090 26.47 -24.23 1.43
CA HIS A 1090 27.65 -23.36 1.52
C HIS A 1090 28.19 -23.12 0.10
N PRO A 1091 28.68 -21.91 -0.27
CA PRO A 1091 29.13 -21.63 -1.63
C PRO A 1091 30.23 -22.59 -2.10
N GLU A 1092 31.28 -22.81 -1.30
CA GLU A 1092 32.36 -23.75 -1.63
C GLU A 1092 31.90 -25.20 -1.73
N VAL A 1093 30.98 -25.63 -0.87
CA VAL A 1093 30.43 -27.00 -0.92
C VAL A 1093 29.60 -27.19 -2.19
N PHE A 1094 28.85 -26.17 -2.62
CA PHE A 1094 28.12 -26.21 -3.90
C PHE A 1094 29.03 -26.15 -5.13
N LYS A 1095 30.21 -25.52 -5.00
CA LYS A 1095 31.23 -25.51 -6.05
C LYS A 1095 31.88 -26.89 -6.17
N ARG A 1096 32.46 -27.39 -5.08
CA ARG A 1096 33.14 -28.70 -5.01
C ARG A 1096 32.25 -29.85 -5.45
N ALA A 1097 31.02 -29.92 -4.93
CA ALA A 1097 30.08 -31.00 -5.28
C ALA A 1097 29.69 -31.00 -6.77
N ALA A 1098 29.75 -29.86 -7.45
CA ALA A 1098 29.53 -29.82 -8.90
C ALA A 1098 30.78 -30.23 -9.69
N GLU A 1099 31.96 -29.78 -9.26
CA GLU A 1099 33.25 -30.11 -9.88
C GLU A 1099 33.56 -31.61 -9.78
N GLU A 1100 33.27 -32.23 -8.64
CA GLU A 1100 33.37 -33.69 -8.43
C GLU A 1100 32.51 -34.47 -9.43
N LYS A 1101 31.27 -34.01 -9.71
CA LYS A 1101 30.36 -34.65 -10.66
C LYS A 1101 30.77 -34.42 -12.12
N VAL A 1102 31.27 -33.23 -12.47
CA VAL A 1102 31.87 -32.99 -13.81
C VAL A 1102 33.08 -33.90 -14.00
N ARG A 1103 34.01 -33.96 -13.05
CA ARG A 1103 35.20 -34.84 -13.11
C ARG A 1103 34.82 -36.32 -13.21
N LYS A 1104 33.73 -36.75 -12.55
CA LYS A 1104 33.26 -38.15 -12.59
C LYS A 1104 32.71 -38.58 -13.95
N TYR A 1105 32.02 -37.69 -14.68
CA TYR A 1105 31.31 -38.06 -15.92
C TYR A 1105 31.92 -37.46 -17.21
N SER A 1106 32.88 -36.53 -17.10
CA SER A 1106 33.61 -35.96 -18.25
C SER A 1106 34.44 -36.98 -19.03
N VAL A 1107 34.65 -38.17 -18.47
CA VAL A 1107 35.30 -39.30 -19.16
C VAL A 1107 34.41 -39.95 -20.22
N LEU A 1108 33.09 -39.73 -20.22
CA LEU A 1108 32.14 -40.39 -21.13
C LEU A 1108 32.24 -39.82 -22.56
N THR A 1109 32.32 -40.70 -23.54
CA THR A 1109 32.26 -40.39 -24.98
C THR A 1109 30.93 -40.83 -25.59
N PRO A 1110 30.52 -40.33 -26.77
CA PRO A 1110 29.26 -40.70 -27.41
C PRO A 1110 29.04 -42.21 -27.60
N SER A 1111 30.12 -42.95 -27.85
CA SER A 1111 30.19 -44.42 -27.90
C SER A 1111 29.63 -45.13 -26.66
N ASP A 1112 29.72 -44.49 -25.49
CA ASP A 1112 29.50 -45.13 -24.20
C ASP A 1112 28.01 -45.09 -23.78
N ILE A 1113 27.14 -44.49 -24.60
CA ILE A 1113 25.72 -44.24 -24.30
C ILE A 1113 24.84 -44.99 -25.31
N PRO A 1114 24.59 -46.31 -25.09
CA PRO A 1114 23.84 -47.13 -26.03
C PRO A 1114 22.35 -46.76 -26.09
N GLY A 1115 21.72 -47.02 -27.24
CA GLY A 1115 20.26 -47.09 -27.39
C GLY A 1115 19.49 -45.77 -27.54
N LEU A 1116 20.15 -44.61 -27.64
CA LEU A 1116 19.48 -43.30 -27.80
C LEU A 1116 19.54 -42.70 -29.21
N GLY A 1117 20.27 -43.30 -30.15
CA GLY A 1117 20.46 -42.81 -31.53
C GLY A 1117 21.85 -42.18 -31.73
N GLU A 1118 22.01 -41.45 -32.84
CA GLU A 1118 23.29 -40.80 -33.17
C GLU A 1118 23.59 -39.64 -32.18
N ILE A 1119 24.70 -39.76 -31.46
CA ILE A 1119 25.17 -38.76 -30.47
C ILE A 1119 26.49 -38.17 -30.99
N LYS A 1120 26.57 -36.85 -31.08
CA LYS A 1120 27.72 -36.09 -31.56
C LYS A 1120 28.59 -35.54 -30.43
N ALA A 1121 28.00 -35.27 -29.26
CA ALA A 1121 28.70 -34.73 -28.09
C ALA A 1121 28.04 -35.14 -26.77
N VAL A 1122 28.81 -35.09 -25.67
CA VAL A 1122 28.34 -35.35 -24.29
C VAL A 1122 28.62 -34.11 -23.42
N GLU A 1123 27.62 -33.54 -22.75
CA GLU A 1123 27.80 -32.46 -21.76
C GLU A 1123 27.29 -32.89 -20.37
N VAL A 1124 28.08 -32.64 -19.32
CA VAL A 1124 27.71 -32.94 -17.93
C VAL A 1124 27.06 -31.71 -17.27
N ILE A 1125 25.81 -31.85 -16.81
CA ILE A 1125 25.05 -30.81 -16.11
C ILE A 1125 24.80 -31.23 -14.65
N PRO A 1126 25.69 -30.89 -13.69
CA PRO A 1126 25.48 -31.18 -12.28
C PRO A 1126 24.42 -30.25 -11.65
N ILE A 1127 23.33 -30.81 -11.15
CA ILE A 1127 22.27 -30.08 -10.46
C ILE A 1127 22.55 -30.10 -8.95
N VAL A 1128 23.03 -28.98 -8.40
CA VAL A 1128 23.30 -28.88 -6.96
C VAL A 1128 22.17 -28.14 -6.24
N LEU A 1129 21.53 -28.83 -5.28
CA LEU A 1129 20.52 -28.28 -4.38
C LEU A 1129 21.03 -28.25 -2.94
N GLY A 1130 20.55 -27.29 -2.16
CA GLY A 1130 20.87 -27.18 -0.74
C GLY A 1130 19.88 -27.90 0.16
N ALA A 1131 20.40 -28.63 1.16
CA ALA A 1131 19.60 -29.34 2.16
C ALA A 1131 18.67 -28.43 2.99
N ARG A 1132 19.01 -27.14 3.15
CA ARG A 1132 18.21 -26.08 3.78
C ARG A 1132 17.44 -25.21 2.78
N GLY A 1133 17.43 -25.58 1.49
CA GLY A 1133 16.70 -24.90 0.42
C GLY A 1133 17.50 -23.85 -0.35
N GLY A 1134 18.80 -24.08 -0.54
CA GLY A 1134 19.63 -23.37 -1.51
C GLY A 1134 19.45 -23.90 -2.94
N TRP A 1135 19.82 -23.07 -3.92
CA TRP A 1135 19.81 -23.40 -5.34
C TRP A 1135 21.03 -22.76 -5.99
N ARG A 1136 21.94 -23.57 -6.54
CA ARG A 1136 23.17 -23.09 -7.18
C ARG A 1136 22.79 -22.34 -8.47
N ARG A 1137 23.29 -21.11 -8.65
CA ARG A 1137 22.93 -20.25 -9.81
C ARG A 1137 23.27 -20.91 -11.16
N ALA A 1138 24.34 -21.70 -11.20
CA ALA A 1138 24.77 -22.46 -12.39
C ALA A 1138 23.75 -23.53 -12.86
N ASN A 1139 22.80 -23.95 -12.02
CA ASN A 1139 21.73 -24.87 -12.43
C ASN A 1139 20.84 -24.28 -13.55
N SER A 1140 20.91 -22.96 -13.79
CA SER A 1140 20.26 -22.29 -14.93
C SER A 1140 20.71 -22.79 -16.31
N LYS A 1141 21.84 -23.51 -16.41
CA LYS A 1141 22.20 -24.27 -17.64
C LYS A 1141 21.09 -25.27 -18.00
N LEU A 1142 20.59 -26.04 -17.02
CA LEU A 1142 19.51 -27.01 -17.20
C LEU A 1142 18.21 -26.33 -17.67
N ASP A 1143 17.88 -25.18 -17.08
CA ASP A 1143 16.69 -24.42 -17.45
C ASP A 1143 16.72 -23.97 -18.92
N LYS A 1144 17.91 -23.67 -19.48
CA LYS A 1144 18.10 -23.34 -20.90
C LYS A 1144 17.92 -24.57 -21.80
N VAL A 1145 18.52 -25.70 -21.46
CA VAL A 1145 18.50 -26.93 -22.27
C VAL A 1145 17.10 -27.54 -22.34
N LEU A 1146 16.45 -27.70 -21.17
CA LEU A 1146 15.16 -28.40 -21.03
C LEU A 1146 13.94 -27.48 -21.03
N LYS A 1147 14.13 -26.16 -21.24
CA LYS A 1147 13.07 -25.13 -21.19
C LYS A 1147 12.19 -25.21 -19.93
N LEU A 1148 12.76 -25.54 -18.78
CA LEU A 1148 12.02 -25.85 -17.55
C LEU A 1148 11.10 -24.68 -17.11
N PRO A 1149 9.88 -24.98 -16.62
CA PRO A 1149 8.96 -23.94 -16.19
C PRO A 1149 9.52 -23.20 -14.96
N ARG A 1150 9.29 -21.88 -14.88
CA ARG A 1150 9.76 -20.99 -13.79
C ARG A 1150 9.30 -21.40 -12.36
N SER A 1151 8.45 -22.42 -12.25
CA SER A 1151 7.99 -23.06 -11.02
C SER A 1151 8.82 -24.29 -10.60
N PHE A 1152 9.55 -24.94 -11.51
CA PHE A 1152 10.23 -26.23 -11.26
C PHE A 1152 11.23 -26.15 -10.10
N ALA A 1153 12.22 -25.26 -10.20
CA ALA A 1153 13.21 -25.04 -9.14
C ALA A 1153 12.55 -24.70 -7.79
N LYS A 1154 11.49 -23.88 -7.80
CA LYS A 1154 10.73 -23.48 -6.61
C LYS A 1154 10.03 -24.68 -5.96
N ILE A 1155 9.41 -25.56 -6.74
CA ILE A 1155 8.74 -26.77 -6.25
C ILE A 1155 9.77 -27.73 -5.65
N ASN A 1156 10.89 -27.96 -6.33
CA ASN A 1156 11.93 -28.86 -5.86
C ASN A 1156 12.63 -28.35 -4.58
N ILE A 1157 12.90 -27.05 -4.44
CA ILE A 1157 13.35 -26.46 -3.16
C ILE A 1157 12.40 -26.79 -2.01
N ILE A 1158 11.08 -26.65 -2.21
CA ILE A 1158 10.11 -26.98 -1.16
C ILE A 1158 10.08 -28.47 -0.86
N ARG A 1159 10.21 -29.32 -1.89
CA ARG A 1159 10.31 -30.78 -1.74
C ARG A 1159 11.53 -31.13 -0.89
N THR A 1160 12.72 -30.67 -1.26
CA THR A 1160 13.96 -30.85 -0.48
C THR A 1160 13.83 -30.37 0.98
N ILE A 1161 13.28 -29.16 1.21
CA ILE A 1161 13.06 -28.64 2.59
C ILE A 1161 12.11 -29.55 3.38
N LYS A 1162 11.00 -30.02 2.78
CA LYS A 1162 10.04 -30.91 3.44
C LYS A 1162 10.67 -32.23 3.84
N GLU A 1163 11.42 -32.86 2.93
CA GLU A 1163 12.10 -34.13 3.21
C GLU A 1163 13.21 -33.93 4.28
N SER A 1164 14.00 -32.86 4.22
CA SER A 1164 14.96 -32.52 5.28
C SER A 1164 14.30 -32.36 6.66
N ILE A 1165 13.12 -31.74 6.72
CA ILE A 1165 12.32 -31.65 7.97
C ILE A 1165 11.80 -33.03 8.41
N ILE A 1166 11.41 -33.90 7.48
CA ILE A 1166 10.98 -35.28 7.79
C ILE A 1166 12.16 -36.09 8.34
N MET A 1167 13.35 -36.01 7.73
CA MET A 1167 14.58 -36.66 8.23
C MET A 1167 14.90 -36.24 9.67
N LEU A 1168 14.92 -34.93 9.94
CA LEU A 1168 15.22 -34.40 11.28
C LEU A 1168 14.16 -34.85 12.32
N ARG A 1169 12.88 -34.90 11.94
CA ARG A 1169 11.81 -35.44 12.80
C ARG A 1169 12.01 -36.93 13.07
N LEU A 1170 12.26 -37.74 12.04
CA LEU A 1170 12.49 -39.18 12.14
C LEU A 1170 13.65 -39.47 13.09
N HIS A 1171 14.80 -38.81 12.86
CA HIS A 1171 15.95 -38.83 13.76
C HIS A 1171 15.59 -38.52 15.22
N SER A 1172 14.78 -37.49 15.46
CA SER A 1172 14.39 -37.06 16.83
C SER A 1172 13.33 -37.94 17.53
N SER A 1173 12.56 -38.73 16.79
CA SER A 1173 11.26 -39.25 17.26
C SER A 1173 11.32 -40.51 18.13
N LEU A 1174 12.38 -41.32 18.02
CA LEU A 1174 12.39 -42.68 18.60
C LEU A 1174 12.61 -42.75 20.13
N GLN A 1175 13.21 -41.73 20.76
CA GLN A 1175 13.38 -41.71 22.22
C GLN A 1175 12.04 -41.69 23.00
N ARG A 1176 10.91 -41.32 22.38
CA ARG A 1176 9.62 -41.23 23.09
C ARG A 1176 8.89 -42.57 23.28
N ARG A 1177 9.41 -43.67 22.75
CA ARG A 1177 8.84 -45.02 22.96
C ARG A 1177 9.59 -45.82 24.02
N SER A 1178 10.89 -45.60 24.17
CA SER A 1178 11.76 -46.33 25.11
C SER A 1178 11.44 -46.10 26.59
N SER A 1179 10.72 -45.02 26.95
CA SER A 1179 10.39 -44.70 28.35
C SER A 1179 8.95 -45.04 28.75
N ARG A 1180 8.22 -45.87 27.98
CA ARG A 1180 6.80 -46.18 28.27
C ARG A 1180 6.34 -47.62 28.10
N ASN A 1181 7.04 -48.46 27.33
CA ASN A 1181 6.68 -49.87 27.19
C ASN A 1181 7.87 -50.77 27.49
N GLY A 1182 7.94 -51.29 28.71
CA GLY A 1182 8.68 -52.52 28.99
C GLY A 1182 7.87 -53.71 28.48
N ASN A 1183 7.98 -54.01 27.18
CA ASN A 1183 7.65 -55.34 26.64
C ASN A 1183 8.29 -55.52 25.25
N THR A 1184 9.55 -55.93 25.24
CA THR A 1184 10.34 -56.20 24.02
C THR A 1184 10.11 -57.63 23.56
N ASN A 1185 9.06 -57.87 22.75
CA ASN A 1185 8.96 -59.11 21.95
C ASN A 1185 8.05 -59.06 20.71
N ASN A 1186 7.41 -57.93 20.37
CA ASN A 1186 6.41 -57.90 19.28
C ASN A 1186 6.61 -56.78 18.23
N THR A 1187 7.87 -56.39 17.99
CA THR A 1187 8.22 -55.37 16.96
C THR A 1187 9.14 -55.87 15.85
N GLN A 1188 9.81 -57.01 16.01
CA GLN A 1188 10.66 -57.59 14.96
C GLN A 1188 9.82 -58.25 13.85
N SER A 1189 8.72 -58.92 14.23
CA SER A 1189 7.76 -59.57 13.32
C SER A 1189 7.15 -58.62 12.28
N ARG A 1190 6.86 -57.37 12.67
CA ARG A 1190 6.25 -56.37 11.76
C ARG A 1190 7.21 -55.77 10.75
N ILE A 1191 8.53 -55.77 10.99
CA ILE A 1191 9.50 -55.25 10.02
C ILE A 1191 9.71 -56.25 8.88
N ASN A 1192 9.75 -57.56 9.19
CA ASN A 1192 9.90 -58.59 8.17
C ASN A 1192 8.66 -58.72 7.25
N SER A 1193 7.46 -58.40 7.76
CA SER A 1193 6.21 -58.45 6.98
C SER A 1193 6.09 -57.42 5.83
N MET A 1194 6.96 -56.41 5.75
CA MET A 1194 6.95 -55.40 4.68
C MET A 1194 8.00 -55.60 3.59
N ASN A 1195 8.88 -56.60 3.71
CA ASN A 1195 9.97 -56.88 2.77
C ASN A 1195 9.86 -58.28 2.12
N GLY A 1196 8.67 -58.84 2.02
CA GLY A 1196 8.44 -60.15 1.40
C GLY A 1196 8.01 -60.04 -0.07
N MET A 1197 8.97 -60.04 -1.01
CA MET A 1197 8.80 -60.76 -2.29
C MET A 1197 10.14 -60.88 -3.07
N ASN A 1198 10.63 -62.11 -3.08
CA ASN A 1198 11.37 -62.79 -4.15
C ASN A 1198 12.73 -62.25 -4.64
N VAL A 1199 13.82 -62.71 -4.01
CA VAL A 1199 15.03 -63.19 -4.72
C VAL A 1199 15.55 -64.44 -3.99
N ASN A 1200 15.18 -65.63 -4.47
CA ASN A 1200 15.92 -66.86 -4.21
C ASN A 1200 16.80 -67.14 -5.44
N GLY A 1201 18.10 -67.33 -5.25
CA GLY A 1201 19.00 -67.71 -6.35
C GLY A 1201 20.48 -67.47 -6.09
N ILE A 1202 21.19 -68.59 -5.85
CA ILE A 1202 22.64 -68.78 -6.04
C ILE A 1202 23.57 -68.18 -4.95
N ASN A 1203 24.09 -69.09 -4.11
CA ASN A 1203 25.31 -68.91 -3.33
C ASN A 1203 26.55 -68.88 -4.24
N GLY A 1204 27.60 -68.13 -3.89
CA GLY A 1204 28.89 -68.25 -4.59
C GLY A 1204 29.98 -67.26 -4.16
N MET A 1205 30.94 -67.78 -3.39
CA MET A 1205 32.34 -67.33 -3.25
C MET A 1205 32.71 -66.01 -2.52
N ASN A 1206 33.61 -66.19 -1.56
CA ASN A 1206 34.45 -65.17 -0.92
C ASN A 1206 35.35 -64.44 -1.92
N VAL A 1207 35.50 -63.12 -1.74
CA VAL A 1207 36.84 -62.46 -1.73
C VAL A 1207 36.82 -61.39 -0.63
N GLY A 1208 37.88 -61.34 0.19
CA GLY A 1208 37.99 -60.44 1.34
C GLY A 1208 38.29 -58.97 1.00
N PRO A 1209 38.25 -58.07 2.01
CA PRO A 1209 38.45 -56.64 1.80
C PRO A 1209 39.94 -56.26 1.76
N ALA A 1210 40.43 -55.80 0.62
CA ALA A 1210 41.72 -55.11 0.50
C ALA A 1210 41.62 -53.68 1.08
N SER A 1211 41.81 -53.65 2.39
CA SER A 1211 42.33 -52.58 3.22
C SER A 1211 43.26 -51.53 2.58
N ASN A 1212 43.17 -50.30 3.14
CA ASN A 1212 44.29 -49.43 3.53
C ASN A 1212 45.10 -48.69 2.44
N ALA A 1213 45.80 -47.59 2.72
CA ALA A 1213 45.80 -46.55 3.78
C ALA A 1213 46.61 -45.34 3.21
N ALA A 1214 46.91 -44.20 3.84
CA ALA A 1214 46.63 -43.61 5.16
C ALA A 1214 46.21 -42.12 4.94
N GLY A 1215 45.70 -41.36 5.92
CA GLY A 1215 46.46 -40.79 7.05
C GLY A 1215 47.27 -39.54 6.62
N VAL A 1216 47.44 -38.46 7.39
CA VAL A 1216 47.45 -38.30 8.85
C VAL A 1216 47.31 -36.80 9.25
N ASN A 1217 46.73 -36.52 10.43
CA ASN A 1217 46.83 -35.33 11.32
C ASN A 1217 46.33 -33.90 11.00
N GLY A 1218 45.84 -33.27 12.10
CA GLY A 1218 45.89 -31.82 12.39
C GLY A 1218 44.69 -30.98 11.95
N GLY A 1219 44.09 -30.09 12.75
CA GLY A 1219 44.29 -29.75 14.16
C GLY A 1219 43.69 -28.37 14.46
N ALA A 1220 43.00 -28.22 15.61
CA ALA A 1220 42.31 -27.00 16.11
C ALA A 1220 41.10 -26.47 15.31
#